data_AF-A0A5C5X8P0-F1
#
_entry.id   AF-A0A5C5X8P0-F1
#
_cell.length_a   1.000
_cell.length_b   1.000
_cell.length_c   1.000
_cell.angle_alpha   90.00
_cell.angle_beta   90.00
_cell.angle_gamma   90.00
#
_symmetry.space_group_name_H-M   'P 1'
#
loop_
_entity.id
_entity.type
_entity.pdbx_description
1 polymer ?
#
loop_
_entity_poly.entity_id
_entity_poly.type
_entity_poly.pdbx_seq_one_letter_code
_entity_poly.pdbx_strand_id
1 'polypeptide(L)'
;MPLGKLSLVKRKIAMRFAQIPLTIATILNFCLSAHAADKLANHYPQAMNSGCMKCHADIELIREPGSEMLERIMTEGEAMGDPAGCIVCHGGDPKATEKEAAHTFEKFYPDPGSPWVNQNTCGKCHPKHVDVQWRSLMMTEAGKIQGVCWAFGGLTGYEHLWANYAVENPENPLDRLGTDVYRKYMERLKKMEPNVWVDRHLPLPDAPTDISKVKEDPTLAAFTYIRTECQRCHHAVKGRQERGDFRGMGCSSCHVPYGNEGFYEGADASVSHIDAGHCLVHSIQGTREAKVTVHEKTYSGIPVETCTTCHDRGKRIGVSFQGLMETPYEAPFAADGGPQPKLHTKHYIAMEQDIHYLKGMTCQDCHTSTDVHSDGFLAAANLAAVQIECADCHGTPDQFPWDLPLGFMDEYEEKPAEGPARGLTTKLNEHTLQGTVYEPKDGYLLTARGNPYGNVVKDGNEIIVHTANGKDLRTKSLKQLKKENLISERGLVSMSTVKSHMNRMECYTCHASWAPQCYGCHVKIDYTGNKECPEPNPEVGNDPELQAIKLVLNEAVEKKQNFDWVAAGRKHQEPEHAADRGESTYDLMIPGKISEQRSYLRWENPMLGVNGEGRITPLAPGCQPSVTIIGADGEPILVNHIFKTKGGAEGSGEDGTLALDMSPTQPHTMTKNARSCESCHASDKALGYGIGGTRPLDKDIYVDLETIDKEIIPNRTWPQLNAIPNMDTDWSRIVTEDGQPLMTVGHHFKLSRALNNEERAKMNRAGTCTACHKEIPTESLATSLLHHVAKYTGQIPVTADQHAGLVHKIVLFSAWGQLAIAFCTPIVGIIGFTWWRRRKKNDKGEVE
;
A
#
# COMPACT_ATOMS: atom_id res chain seq x y z
N MET A 1 -34.27 24.39 -28.03
CA MET A 1 -35.68 24.62 -28.46
C MET A 1 -35.74 24.44 -29.99
N PRO A 2 -36.79 23.84 -30.58
CA PRO A 2 -37.17 22.43 -30.42
C PRO A 2 -37.58 21.72 -31.77
N LEU A 3 -37.74 20.38 -31.72
CA LEU A 3 -38.62 19.51 -32.57
C LEU A 3 -38.30 19.40 -34.09
N GLY A 4 -38.45 18.29 -34.82
CA GLY A 4 -38.97 16.95 -34.58
C GLY A 4 -39.03 16.14 -35.91
N LYS A 5 -39.06 14.80 -35.79
CA LYS A 5 -39.59 13.73 -36.68
C LYS A 5 -39.85 13.99 -38.18
N LEU A 6 -39.43 13.08 -39.07
CA LEU A 6 -40.31 12.08 -39.72
C LEU A 6 -39.57 11.14 -40.70
N SER A 7 -40.25 10.03 -40.99
CA SER A 7 -39.84 8.73 -41.53
C SER A 7 -39.97 8.54 -43.06
N LEU A 8 -39.46 7.37 -43.51
CA LEU A 8 -39.98 6.47 -44.57
C LEU A 8 -39.72 6.83 -46.04
N VAL A 9 -38.90 6.01 -46.73
CA VAL A 9 -39.27 5.40 -48.03
C VAL A 9 -38.69 3.99 -48.18
N LYS A 10 -39.60 3.06 -48.54
CA LYS A 10 -39.46 1.63 -48.82
C LYS A 10 -38.65 1.35 -50.10
N ARG A 11 -38.00 0.18 -50.18
CA ARG A 11 -37.99 -0.66 -51.40
C ARG A 11 -37.98 -2.15 -51.04
N LYS A 12 -39.06 -2.84 -51.44
CA LYS A 12 -39.19 -4.30 -51.57
C LYS A 12 -38.65 -4.71 -52.93
N ILE A 13 -37.91 -5.82 -53.02
CA ILE A 13 -38.06 -6.82 -54.09
C ILE A 13 -37.92 -8.20 -53.45
N ALA A 14 -38.87 -9.06 -53.77
CA ALA A 14 -39.05 -10.39 -53.21
C ALA A 14 -38.85 -11.47 -54.29
N MET A 15 -38.36 -12.63 -53.82
CA MET A 15 -38.61 -14.00 -54.29
C MET A 15 -38.15 -14.45 -55.69
N ARG A 16 -37.37 -15.54 -55.73
CA ARG A 16 -37.88 -16.86 -56.13
C ARG A 16 -36.96 -18.01 -55.68
N PHE A 17 -37.59 -19.03 -55.12
CA PHE A 17 -37.06 -20.33 -54.70
C PHE A 17 -36.88 -21.29 -55.90
N ALA A 18 -35.91 -22.19 -55.81
CA ALA A 18 -36.02 -23.57 -56.30
C ALA A 18 -35.02 -24.50 -55.55
N GLN A 19 -35.53 -25.66 -55.15
CA GLN A 19 -34.93 -26.77 -54.38
C GLN A 19 -33.75 -27.46 -55.13
N ILE A 20 -32.80 -28.17 -54.49
CA ILE A 20 -32.73 -29.62 -54.12
C ILE A 20 -31.20 -29.89 -53.80
N PRO A 21 -30.69 -30.95 -53.11
CA PRO A 21 -30.91 -31.50 -51.75
C PRO A 21 -29.61 -31.66 -50.89
N LEU A 22 -29.82 -31.88 -49.58
CA LEU A 22 -29.13 -32.85 -48.70
C LEU A 22 -27.64 -33.20 -48.95
N THR A 23 -26.74 -32.61 -48.16
CA THR A 23 -25.61 -33.31 -47.49
C THR A 23 -24.91 -32.33 -46.56
N ILE A 24 -24.20 -32.86 -45.56
CA ILE A 24 -23.51 -32.17 -44.47
C ILE A 24 -24.40 -31.99 -43.22
N ALA A 25 -24.58 -33.12 -42.53
CA ALA A 25 -24.64 -33.13 -41.07
C ALA A 25 -23.32 -32.53 -40.56
N THR A 26 -23.31 -31.21 -40.39
CA THR A 26 -22.25 -30.53 -39.65
C THR A 26 -22.60 -30.72 -38.19
N ILE A 27 -21.69 -31.37 -37.47
CA ILE A 27 -21.61 -31.36 -36.01
C ILE A 27 -21.51 -29.88 -35.60
N LEU A 28 -22.65 -29.22 -35.40
CA LEU A 28 -22.73 -28.06 -34.53
C LEU A 28 -22.73 -28.61 -33.11
N ASN A 29 -21.54 -28.93 -32.62
CA ASN A 29 -21.27 -28.79 -31.19
C ASN A 29 -21.45 -27.29 -30.92
N PHE A 30 -22.67 -26.90 -30.56
CA PHE A 30 -22.85 -25.76 -29.69
C PHE A 30 -22.13 -26.13 -28.38
N CYS A 31 -20.82 -25.88 -28.31
CA CYS A 31 -20.18 -25.55 -27.05
C CYS A 31 -20.79 -24.22 -26.62
N LEU A 32 -22.03 -24.27 -26.12
CA LEU A 32 -22.52 -23.31 -25.16
C LEU A 32 -21.50 -23.38 -24.02
N SER A 33 -20.64 -22.38 -23.96
CA SER A 33 -19.74 -22.20 -22.84
C SER A 33 -20.63 -22.15 -21.60
N ALA A 34 -20.56 -23.15 -20.73
CA ALA A 34 -21.28 -23.16 -19.47
C ALA A 34 -21.06 -21.80 -18.78
N HIS A 35 -22.15 -21.11 -18.45
CA HIS A 35 -22.04 -19.82 -17.78
C HIS A 35 -21.78 -20.11 -16.29
N ALA A 36 -20.79 -19.46 -15.68
CA ALA A 36 -20.40 -19.72 -14.29
C ALA A 36 -21.42 -19.21 -13.23
N ALA A 37 -22.69 -19.13 -13.59
CA ALA A 37 -23.88 -18.94 -12.75
C ALA A 37 -24.87 -20.12 -12.91
N ASP A 38 -24.40 -21.23 -13.48
CA ASP A 38 -25.20 -22.45 -13.63
C ASP A 38 -25.35 -23.15 -12.28
N LYS A 39 -26.54 -23.71 -12.03
CA LYS A 39 -26.80 -24.55 -10.86
C LYS A 39 -25.95 -25.81 -10.90
N LEU A 40 -25.42 -26.23 -9.74
CA LEU A 40 -24.60 -27.44 -9.60
C LEU A 40 -25.29 -28.68 -10.21
N ALA A 41 -26.57 -28.86 -9.91
CA ALA A 41 -27.36 -30.01 -10.35
C ALA A 41 -27.52 -30.12 -11.88
N ASN A 42 -27.35 -29.02 -12.64
CA ASN A 42 -27.44 -29.05 -14.09
C ASN A 42 -26.24 -29.76 -14.74
N HIS A 43 -25.07 -29.68 -14.09
CA HIS A 43 -23.81 -30.26 -14.58
C HIS A 43 -23.47 -31.57 -13.88
N TYR A 44 -23.89 -31.73 -12.62
CA TYR A 44 -23.70 -32.93 -11.81
C TYR A 44 -25.04 -33.41 -11.26
N PRO A 45 -25.88 -34.09 -12.06
CA PRO A 45 -27.22 -34.52 -11.64
C PRO A 45 -27.22 -35.40 -10.38
N GLN A 46 -26.14 -36.15 -10.14
CA GLN A 46 -25.94 -36.96 -8.95
C GLN A 46 -25.90 -36.14 -7.65
N ALA A 47 -25.60 -34.84 -7.71
CA ALA A 47 -25.61 -33.96 -6.55
C ALA A 47 -26.96 -33.98 -5.83
N MET A 48 -28.07 -34.13 -6.58
CA MET A 48 -29.43 -34.22 -6.04
C MET A 48 -29.67 -35.42 -5.09
N ASN A 49 -28.75 -36.38 -5.04
CA ASN A 49 -28.80 -37.50 -4.10
C ASN A 49 -28.24 -37.14 -2.72
N SER A 50 -27.58 -35.97 -2.57
CA SER A 50 -27.15 -35.44 -1.28
C SER A 50 -28.35 -35.00 -0.44
N GLY A 51 -28.29 -35.21 0.87
CA GLY A 51 -29.25 -34.67 1.84
C GLY A 51 -29.29 -33.15 1.84
N CYS A 52 -28.14 -32.49 1.66
CA CYS A 52 -28.01 -31.04 1.56
C CYS A 52 -28.91 -30.45 0.46
N MET A 53 -28.97 -31.14 -0.69
CA MET A 53 -29.73 -30.70 -1.86
C MET A 53 -31.26 -30.82 -1.68
N LYS A 54 -31.76 -31.36 -0.56
CA LYS A 54 -33.20 -31.28 -0.23
C LYS A 54 -33.64 -29.87 0.12
N CYS A 55 -32.75 -29.07 0.71
CA CYS A 55 -33.01 -27.66 1.03
C CYS A 55 -32.24 -26.71 0.10
N HIS A 56 -31.14 -27.16 -0.50
CA HIS A 56 -30.20 -26.34 -1.27
C HIS A 56 -30.13 -26.73 -2.76
N ALA A 57 -31.23 -27.22 -3.34
CA ALA A 57 -31.30 -27.74 -4.71
C ALA A 57 -30.83 -26.73 -5.79
N ASP A 58 -30.92 -25.44 -5.48
CA ASP A 58 -30.66 -24.34 -6.41
C ASP A 58 -29.27 -23.70 -6.23
N ILE A 59 -28.36 -24.32 -5.46
CA ILE A 59 -27.01 -23.76 -5.26
C ILE A 59 -26.21 -23.69 -6.58
N GLU A 60 -25.60 -22.52 -6.80
CA GLU A 60 -24.67 -22.24 -7.88
C GLU A 60 -23.32 -22.95 -7.71
N LEU A 61 -22.62 -23.09 -8.82
CA LEU A 61 -21.29 -23.67 -8.85
C LEU A 61 -20.23 -22.77 -8.19
N ILE A 62 -19.48 -23.34 -7.24
CA ILE A 62 -18.36 -22.66 -6.56
C ILE A 62 -17.17 -22.36 -7.50
N ARG A 63 -17.01 -23.13 -8.58
CA ARG A 63 -15.97 -23.05 -9.61
C ARG A 63 -16.53 -23.52 -10.96
N GLU A 64 -15.93 -23.15 -12.08
CA GLU A 64 -16.44 -23.58 -13.40
C GLU A 64 -16.42 -25.11 -13.60
N PRO A 65 -17.39 -25.69 -14.35
CA PRO A 65 -17.40 -27.11 -14.72
C PRO A 65 -16.11 -27.53 -15.42
N GLY A 66 -15.58 -28.70 -15.07
CA GLY A 66 -14.31 -29.20 -15.61
C GLY A 66 -13.05 -28.55 -15.05
N SER A 67 -13.15 -27.59 -14.12
CA SER A 67 -11.98 -27.14 -13.37
C SER A 67 -11.48 -28.25 -12.45
N GLU A 68 -10.15 -28.43 -12.36
CA GLU A 68 -9.55 -29.47 -11.53
C GLU A 68 -10.00 -29.39 -10.07
N MET A 69 -10.18 -28.16 -9.57
CA MET A 69 -10.70 -27.93 -8.22
C MET A 69 -12.10 -28.47 -8.03
N LEU A 70 -13.04 -28.17 -8.94
CA LEU A 70 -14.41 -28.66 -8.82
C LEU A 70 -14.47 -30.18 -8.94
N GLU A 71 -13.79 -30.75 -9.93
CA GLU A 71 -13.79 -32.21 -10.13
C GLU A 71 -13.25 -32.95 -8.91
N ARG A 72 -12.20 -32.41 -8.28
CA ARG A 72 -11.67 -32.95 -7.03
C ARG A 72 -12.67 -32.83 -5.88
N ILE A 73 -13.35 -31.69 -5.73
CA ILE A 73 -14.40 -31.49 -4.72
C ILE A 73 -15.52 -32.52 -4.90
N MET A 74 -16.01 -32.71 -6.12
CA MET A 74 -17.09 -33.67 -6.40
C MET A 74 -16.65 -35.10 -6.09
N THR A 75 -15.42 -35.47 -6.47
CA THR A 75 -14.85 -36.81 -6.22
C THR A 75 -14.66 -37.08 -4.72
N GLU A 76 -14.08 -36.13 -3.98
CA GLU A 76 -13.90 -36.25 -2.53
C GLU A 76 -15.26 -36.27 -1.81
N GLY A 77 -16.20 -35.43 -2.25
CA GLY A 77 -17.57 -35.40 -1.76
C GLY A 77 -18.26 -36.76 -1.87
N GLU A 78 -18.24 -37.36 -3.06
CA GLU A 78 -18.84 -38.68 -3.30
C GLU A 78 -18.23 -39.74 -2.38
N ALA A 79 -16.90 -39.73 -2.20
CA ALA A 79 -16.20 -40.64 -1.29
C ALA A 79 -16.61 -40.43 0.18
N MET A 80 -17.02 -39.22 0.55
CA MET A 80 -17.54 -38.87 1.88
C MET A 80 -19.06 -39.07 2.02
N GLY A 81 -19.73 -39.58 0.98
CA GLY A 81 -21.18 -39.79 0.97
C GLY A 81 -22.00 -38.53 0.66
N ASP A 82 -21.36 -37.48 0.15
CA ASP A 82 -21.96 -36.25 -0.31
C ASP A 82 -21.70 -36.02 -1.81
N PRO A 83 -22.55 -36.54 -2.71
CA PRO A 83 -22.34 -36.37 -4.15
C PRO A 83 -22.48 -34.90 -4.62
N ALA A 84 -22.82 -33.95 -3.74
CA ALA A 84 -22.81 -32.52 -4.02
C ALA A 84 -21.49 -31.83 -3.61
N GLY A 85 -20.60 -32.51 -2.87
CA GLY A 85 -19.29 -31.99 -2.47
C GLY A 85 -19.29 -30.88 -1.41
N CYS A 86 -20.45 -30.48 -0.89
CA CYS A 86 -20.61 -29.42 0.10
C CYS A 86 -19.76 -29.71 1.36
N ILE A 87 -19.78 -30.94 1.86
CA ILE A 87 -19.12 -31.30 3.13
C ILE A 87 -17.59 -31.34 3.02
N VAL A 88 -17.02 -31.28 1.81
CA VAL A 88 -15.57 -31.19 1.62
C VAL A 88 -15.04 -29.92 2.29
N CYS A 89 -15.78 -28.82 2.13
CA CYS A 89 -15.45 -27.52 2.73
C CYS A 89 -16.29 -27.22 3.96
N HIS A 90 -17.61 -27.42 3.89
CA HIS A 90 -18.51 -26.99 4.95
C HIS A 90 -18.72 -28.04 6.04
N GLY A 91 -18.28 -29.28 5.86
CA GLY A 91 -18.66 -30.39 6.73
C GLY A 91 -20.19 -30.58 6.80
N GLY A 92 -20.69 -31.18 7.88
CA GLY A 92 -22.10 -31.44 8.16
C GLY A 92 -22.43 -32.92 8.06
N ASP A 93 -23.72 -33.25 8.19
CA ASP A 93 -24.24 -34.58 7.87
C ASP A 93 -24.84 -34.59 6.46
N PRO A 94 -24.20 -35.24 5.46
CA PRO A 94 -24.68 -35.23 4.09
C PRO A 94 -25.94 -36.08 3.86
N LYS A 95 -26.40 -36.82 4.88
CA LYS A 95 -27.62 -37.63 4.82
C LYS A 95 -28.80 -36.96 5.52
N ALA A 96 -28.55 -35.95 6.33
CA ALA A 96 -29.59 -35.22 7.03
C ALA A 96 -30.42 -34.39 6.05
N THR A 97 -31.72 -34.35 6.29
CA THR A 97 -32.69 -33.54 5.52
C THR A 97 -33.34 -32.45 6.37
N GLU A 98 -32.97 -32.38 7.64
CA GLU A 98 -33.44 -31.38 8.61
C GLU A 98 -32.29 -30.43 8.95
N LYS A 99 -32.60 -29.14 9.06
CA LYS A 99 -31.61 -28.06 9.18
C LYS A 99 -30.66 -28.26 10.36
N GLU A 100 -31.19 -28.57 11.54
CA GLU A 100 -30.43 -28.70 12.78
C GLU A 100 -29.48 -29.90 12.72
N ALA A 101 -29.95 -31.04 12.19
CA ALA A 101 -29.14 -32.24 12.04
C ALA A 101 -28.01 -32.04 11.01
N ALA A 102 -28.31 -31.42 9.87
CA ALA A 102 -27.34 -31.14 8.81
C ALA A 102 -26.24 -30.16 9.26
N HIS A 103 -26.60 -29.16 10.06
CA HIS A 103 -25.72 -28.05 10.47
C HIS A 103 -25.27 -28.14 11.94
N THR A 104 -25.17 -29.34 12.51
CA THR A 104 -24.76 -29.49 13.92
C THR A 104 -23.30 -29.06 14.13
N PHE A 105 -23.05 -28.34 15.22
CA PHE A 105 -21.72 -27.91 15.66
C PHE A 105 -20.77 -29.12 15.91
N GLU A 106 -19.45 -28.91 15.81
CA GLU A 106 -18.35 -29.90 15.62
C GLU A 106 -18.25 -30.55 14.24
N LYS A 107 -19.27 -30.39 13.39
CA LYS A 107 -19.26 -30.96 12.04
C LYS A 107 -19.51 -29.94 10.95
N PHE A 108 -19.98 -28.72 11.22
CA PHE A 108 -20.28 -27.72 10.19
C PHE A 108 -19.42 -26.45 10.29
N TYR A 109 -18.97 -25.94 9.14
CA TYR A 109 -18.11 -24.77 8.98
C TYR A 109 -18.80 -23.71 8.11
N PRO A 110 -19.43 -22.69 8.70
CA PRO A 110 -20.10 -21.63 7.95
C PRO A 110 -19.16 -20.79 7.08
N ASP A 111 -17.97 -20.47 7.60
CA ASP A 111 -16.88 -19.86 6.85
C ASP A 111 -15.72 -20.85 6.76
N PRO A 112 -15.67 -21.68 5.71
CA PRO A 112 -14.63 -22.70 5.57
C PRO A 112 -13.25 -22.08 5.33
N GLY A 113 -13.14 -20.79 5.00
CA GLY A 113 -11.87 -20.10 4.82
C GLY A 113 -11.21 -19.65 6.13
N SER A 114 -11.96 -19.65 7.24
CA SER A 114 -11.48 -19.18 8.53
C SER A 114 -10.18 -19.88 8.98
N PRO A 115 -9.16 -19.14 9.46
CA PRO A 115 -7.88 -19.73 9.82
C PRO A 115 -7.99 -20.71 10.99
N TRP A 116 -9.08 -20.63 11.75
CA TRP A 116 -9.35 -21.47 12.92
C TRP A 116 -9.86 -22.87 12.55
N VAL A 117 -10.35 -23.06 11.33
CA VAL A 117 -10.88 -24.36 10.85
C VAL A 117 -10.26 -24.80 9.52
N ASN A 118 -9.53 -23.92 8.82
CA ASN A 118 -9.15 -24.18 7.44
C ASN A 118 -8.17 -25.34 7.24
N GLN A 119 -7.50 -25.83 8.28
CA GLN A 119 -6.78 -27.10 8.26
C GLN A 119 -7.66 -28.28 7.84
N ASN A 120 -8.96 -28.22 8.18
CA ASN A 120 -9.96 -29.25 7.87
C ASN A 120 -10.68 -29.01 6.54
N THR A 121 -10.39 -27.91 5.84
CA THR A 121 -11.10 -27.49 4.62
C THR A 121 -10.08 -27.23 3.51
N CYS A 122 -9.57 -26.00 3.36
CA CYS A 122 -8.55 -25.58 2.41
C CYS A 122 -7.28 -26.44 2.54
N GLY A 123 -6.91 -26.81 3.78
CA GLY A 123 -5.72 -27.59 4.13
C GLY A 123 -5.71 -29.01 3.56
N LYS A 124 -6.87 -29.58 3.19
CA LYS A 124 -6.96 -30.87 2.48
C LYS A 124 -6.27 -30.84 1.11
N CYS A 125 -6.24 -29.66 0.48
CA CYS A 125 -5.67 -29.44 -0.85
C CYS A 125 -4.42 -28.55 -0.82
N HIS A 126 -4.38 -27.59 0.10
CA HIS A 126 -3.36 -26.54 0.22
C HIS A 126 -2.67 -26.53 1.60
N PRO A 127 -2.15 -27.66 2.11
CA PRO A 127 -1.63 -27.75 3.48
C PRO A 127 -0.46 -26.78 3.73
N LYS A 128 0.38 -26.54 2.72
CA LYS A 128 1.51 -25.60 2.83
C LYS A 128 1.04 -24.16 3.05
N HIS A 129 0.04 -23.68 2.29
CA HIS A 129 -0.45 -22.31 2.43
C HIS A 129 -1.17 -22.10 3.77
N VAL A 130 -1.93 -23.10 4.21
CA VAL A 130 -2.60 -23.08 5.53
C VAL A 130 -1.59 -23.03 6.68
N ASP A 131 -0.46 -23.74 6.58
CA ASP A 131 0.59 -23.66 7.60
C ASP A 131 1.27 -22.29 7.64
N VAL A 132 1.71 -21.78 6.48
CA VAL A 132 2.49 -20.53 6.44
C VAL A 132 1.66 -19.28 6.74
N GLN A 133 0.34 -19.32 6.58
CA GLN A 133 -0.55 -18.17 6.81
C GLN A 133 -0.35 -17.54 8.21
N TRP A 134 -0.05 -18.37 9.22
CA TRP A 134 0.14 -17.95 10.61
C TRP A 134 1.37 -17.05 10.79
N ARG A 135 2.30 -17.08 9.84
CA ARG A 135 3.53 -16.27 9.82
C ARG A 135 3.47 -15.13 8.81
N SER A 136 2.30 -14.88 8.22
CA SER A 136 2.07 -13.72 7.36
C SER A 136 1.90 -12.43 8.17
N LEU A 137 2.21 -11.29 7.55
CA LEU A 137 1.97 -9.98 8.16
C LEU A 137 0.48 -9.66 8.30
N MET A 138 -0.37 -10.24 7.45
CA MET A 138 -1.82 -10.10 7.54
C MET A 138 -2.41 -10.83 8.75
N MET A 139 -1.69 -11.84 9.26
CA MET A 139 -2.08 -12.54 10.48
C MET A 139 -1.47 -11.91 11.73
N THR A 140 -0.18 -11.60 11.68
CA THR A 140 0.59 -11.12 12.84
C THR A 140 0.39 -9.63 13.12
N GLU A 141 0.28 -8.81 12.07
CA GLU A 141 0.25 -7.34 12.10
C GLU A 141 1.38 -6.69 12.93
N ALA A 142 2.50 -7.40 13.12
CA ALA A 142 3.57 -7.04 14.04
C ALA A 142 4.16 -5.64 13.79
N GLY A 143 4.33 -5.26 12.52
CA GLY A 143 4.82 -3.92 12.18
C GLY A 143 3.86 -2.79 12.58
N LYS A 144 2.54 -3.03 12.49
CA LYS A 144 1.53 -2.05 12.91
C LYS A 144 1.53 -1.90 14.43
N ILE A 145 1.63 -3.03 15.15
CA ILE A 145 1.75 -3.06 16.61
C ILE A 145 2.98 -2.28 17.05
N GLN A 146 4.13 -2.56 16.43
CA GLN A 146 5.39 -1.87 16.73
C GLN A 146 5.26 -0.36 16.53
N GLY A 147 4.63 0.11 15.45
CA GLY A 147 4.49 1.54 15.19
C GLY A 147 3.70 2.29 16.26
N VAL A 148 2.67 1.68 16.84
CA VAL A 148 1.95 2.30 17.95
C VAL A 148 2.74 2.19 19.26
N CYS A 149 3.39 1.06 19.52
CA CYS A 149 4.27 0.89 20.68
C CYS A 149 5.43 1.89 20.66
N TRP A 150 5.96 2.19 19.47
CA TRP A 150 6.94 3.25 19.25
C TRP A 150 6.37 4.61 19.62
N ALA A 151 5.19 4.93 19.11
CA ALA A 151 4.55 6.23 19.32
C ALA A 151 4.12 6.51 20.76
N PHE A 152 3.92 5.46 21.57
CA PHE A 152 3.64 5.54 23.00
C PHE A 152 4.92 5.37 23.84
N GLY A 153 6.03 5.96 23.38
CA GLY A 153 7.29 6.05 24.14
C GLY A 153 8.30 4.93 23.89
N GLY A 154 8.13 4.12 22.84
CA GLY A 154 9.08 3.05 22.52
C GLY A 154 9.03 1.89 23.49
N LEU A 155 7.84 1.35 23.76
CA LEU A 155 7.59 0.30 24.79
C LEU A 155 8.53 -0.92 24.68
N THR A 156 8.99 -1.24 23.47
CA THR A 156 9.92 -2.36 23.19
C THR A 156 11.23 -1.90 22.53
N GLY A 157 11.49 -0.58 22.49
CA GLY A 157 12.57 -0.03 21.67
C GLY A 157 12.42 -0.45 20.20
N TYR A 158 13.47 -1.06 19.64
CA TYR A 158 13.46 -1.59 18.26
C TYR A 158 13.06 -3.06 18.16
N GLU A 159 12.71 -3.71 19.28
CA GLU A 159 12.35 -5.12 19.25
C GLU A 159 10.89 -5.27 18.83
N HIS A 160 10.66 -5.87 17.66
CA HIS A 160 9.34 -6.26 17.19
C HIS A 160 8.83 -7.47 17.97
N LEU A 161 8.51 -7.25 19.24
CA LEU A 161 8.25 -8.31 20.21
C LEU A 161 6.86 -8.93 20.05
N TRP A 162 5.86 -8.13 19.68
CA TRP A 162 4.45 -8.51 19.77
C TRP A 162 3.79 -8.70 18.41
N ALA A 163 2.88 -9.69 18.35
CA ALA A 163 1.93 -9.91 17.28
C ALA A 163 0.52 -10.17 17.87
N ASN A 164 -0.52 -10.27 17.04
CA ASN A 164 -1.86 -10.62 17.52
C ASN A 164 -1.89 -11.92 18.33
N TYR A 165 -1.03 -12.87 17.97
CA TYR A 165 -0.88 -14.19 18.60
C TYR A 165 0.59 -14.54 18.82
N ALA A 166 0.84 -15.47 19.72
CA ALA A 166 2.15 -16.10 19.83
C ALA A 166 2.41 -16.96 18.59
N VAL A 167 3.58 -16.78 17.97
CA VAL A 167 3.97 -17.57 16.79
C VAL A 167 5.50 -17.62 16.70
N GLU A 168 6.02 -18.77 16.28
CA GLU A 168 7.44 -19.02 16.12
C GLU A 168 7.74 -19.57 14.71
N ASN A 169 8.96 -19.30 14.23
CA ASN A 169 9.46 -19.88 13.00
C ASN A 169 9.66 -21.40 13.13
N PRO A 170 9.59 -22.15 12.02
CA PRO A 170 10.12 -23.51 11.98
C PRO A 170 11.61 -23.54 12.37
N GLU A 171 12.03 -24.62 13.04
CA GLU A 171 13.44 -24.79 13.43
C GLU A 171 14.37 -25.01 12.23
N ASN A 172 13.87 -25.66 11.17
CA ASN A 172 14.64 -25.99 9.98
C ASN A 172 14.56 -24.86 8.93
N PRO A 173 15.67 -24.18 8.58
CA PRO A 173 15.67 -23.12 7.58
C PRO A 173 15.20 -23.56 6.18
N LEU A 174 15.30 -24.86 5.86
CA LEU A 174 14.85 -25.41 4.58
C LEU A 174 13.32 -25.45 4.45
N ASP A 175 12.59 -25.32 5.55
CA ASP A 175 11.13 -25.25 5.55
C ASP A 175 10.62 -23.94 4.94
N ARG A 176 11.49 -22.92 4.83
CA ARG A 176 11.16 -21.67 4.14
C ARG A 176 10.81 -21.97 2.68
N LEU A 177 9.64 -21.52 2.25
CA LEU A 177 9.19 -21.65 0.88
C LEU A 177 10.02 -20.74 -0.05
N GLY A 178 10.54 -21.31 -1.13
CA GLY A 178 11.32 -20.57 -2.14
C GLY A 178 12.46 -21.39 -2.70
N THR A 179 13.24 -20.78 -3.59
CA THR A 179 14.45 -21.39 -4.16
C THR A 179 15.58 -21.43 -3.14
N ASP A 180 16.60 -22.27 -3.37
CA ASP A 180 17.80 -22.28 -2.51
C ASP A 180 18.55 -20.95 -2.53
N VAL A 181 18.47 -20.21 -3.65
CA VAL A 181 19.03 -18.86 -3.76
C VAL A 181 18.27 -17.91 -2.85
N TYR A 182 16.93 -17.96 -2.88
CA TYR A 182 16.07 -17.15 -2.00
C TYR A 182 16.33 -17.45 -0.52
N ARG A 183 16.38 -18.73 -0.12
CA ARG A 183 16.64 -19.10 1.29
C ARG A 183 17.95 -18.52 1.81
N LYS A 184 19.04 -18.70 1.05
CA LYS A 184 20.36 -18.14 1.40
C LYS A 184 20.34 -16.62 1.47
N TYR A 185 19.59 -15.99 0.58
CA TYR A 185 19.43 -14.54 0.57
C TYR A 185 18.68 -14.06 1.83
N MET A 186 17.60 -14.72 2.22
CA MET A 186 16.86 -14.42 3.45
C MET A 186 17.70 -14.66 4.72
N GLU A 187 18.57 -15.68 4.74
CA GLU A 187 19.53 -15.88 5.84
C GLU A 187 20.51 -14.70 5.98
N ARG A 188 20.98 -14.14 4.85
CA ARG A 188 21.78 -12.91 4.86
C ARG A 188 20.98 -11.75 5.45
N LEU A 189 19.76 -11.52 4.98
CA LEU A 189 18.91 -10.42 5.45
C LEU A 189 18.60 -10.54 6.94
N LYS A 190 18.27 -11.74 7.42
CA LYS A 190 18.06 -12.02 8.85
C LYS A 190 19.29 -11.67 9.69
N LYS A 191 20.50 -11.97 9.21
CA LYS A 191 21.72 -11.62 9.92
C LYS A 191 21.94 -10.09 9.98
N MET A 192 21.55 -9.38 8.93
CA MET A 192 21.69 -7.92 8.84
C MET A 192 20.67 -7.20 9.72
N GLU A 193 19.41 -7.63 9.69
CA GLU A 193 18.29 -7.02 10.41
C GLU A 193 17.51 -8.07 11.25
N PRO A 194 18.12 -8.59 12.33
CA PRO A 194 17.52 -9.65 13.15
C PRO A 194 16.26 -9.20 13.89
N ASN A 195 16.07 -7.88 14.06
CA ASN A 195 14.87 -7.33 14.68
C ASN A 195 13.68 -7.32 13.71
N VAL A 196 13.91 -7.40 12.39
CA VAL A 196 12.84 -7.41 11.39
C VAL A 196 12.49 -8.83 10.96
N TRP A 197 13.50 -9.67 10.71
CA TRP A 197 13.31 -11.10 10.47
C TRP A 197 13.48 -11.88 11.76
N VAL A 198 12.49 -11.72 12.64
CA VAL A 198 12.47 -12.28 13.99
C VAL A 198 12.27 -13.79 13.99
N ASP A 199 12.65 -14.43 15.10
CA ASP A 199 12.42 -15.85 15.32
C ASP A 199 11.05 -16.18 15.90
N ARG A 200 10.47 -15.24 16.65
CA ARG A 200 9.17 -15.39 17.29
C ARG A 200 8.54 -14.06 17.64
N HIS A 201 7.22 -14.09 17.81
CA HIS A 201 6.46 -13.03 18.45
C HIS A 201 5.78 -13.56 19.72
N LEU A 202 5.69 -12.69 20.71
CA LEU A 202 4.81 -12.85 21.87
C LEU A 202 3.39 -12.33 21.54
N PRO A 203 2.36 -12.83 22.21
CA PRO A 203 1.01 -12.30 22.02
C PRO A 203 0.93 -10.86 22.54
N LEU A 204 0.18 -10.01 21.83
CA LEU A 204 -0.05 -8.62 22.21
C LEU A 204 -0.63 -8.54 23.64
N PRO A 205 -0.09 -7.69 24.53
CA PRO A 205 -0.65 -7.51 25.86
C PRO A 205 -2.11 -7.08 25.84
N ASP A 206 -2.84 -7.47 26.89
CA ASP A 206 -4.24 -7.10 27.04
C ASP A 206 -4.42 -5.62 27.36
N ALA A 207 -5.54 -5.05 26.93
CA ALA A 207 -5.88 -3.69 27.27
C ALA A 207 -6.09 -3.56 28.79
N PRO A 208 -5.69 -2.43 29.40
CA PRO A 208 -5.89 -2.21 30.82
C PRO A 208 -7.39 -2.16 31.17
N THR A 209 -7.82 -3.05 32.05
CA THR A 209 -9.18 -3.03 32.64
C THR A 209 -9.23 -2.20 33.92
N ASP A 210 -8.13 -2.17 34.66
CA ASP A 210 -7.93 -1.29 35.82
C ASP A 210 -7.32 0.04 35.38
N ILE A 211 -8.18 1.05 35.24
CA ILE A 211 -7.80 2.37 34.72
C ILE A 211 -6.88 3.14 35.68
N SER A 212 -6.81 2.75 36.96
CA SER A 212 -5.85 3.36 37.89
C SER A 212 -4.40 3.16 37.42
N LYS A 213 -4.10 2.02 36.79
CA LYS A 213 -2.79 1.74 36.20
C LYS A 213 -2.45 2.65 35.01
N VAL A 214 -3.46 3.06 34.23
CA VAL A 214 -3.26 4.03 33.13
C VAL A 214 -2.94 5.42 33.68
N LYS A 215 -3.43 5.75 34.89
CA LYS A 215 -3.06 7.00 35.56
C LYS A 215 -1.62 6.98 36.07
N GLU A 216 -1.12 5.83 36.50
CA GLU A 216 0.28 5.63 36.91
C GLU A 216 1.24 5.57 35.71
N ASP A 217 0.87 4.82 34.68
CA ASP A 217 1.59 4.69 33.42
C ASP A 217 0.65 4.90 32.22
N PRO A 218 0.57 6.15 31.71
CA PRO A 218 -0.27 6.48 30.57
C PRO A 218 0.09 5.75 29.27
N THR A 219 1.30 5.19 29.16
CA THR A 219 1.72 4.47 27.94
C THR A 219 0.90 3.19 27.72
N LEU A 220 0.34 2.60 28.78
CA LEU A 220 -0.51 1.41 28.72
C LEU A 220 -1.79 1.62 27.89
N ALA A 221 -2.22 2.87 27.71
CA ALA A 221 -3.36 3.18 26.85
C ALA A 221 -3.10 2.83 25.37
N ALA A 222 -1.84 2.60 24.98
CA ALA A 222 -1.48 2.03 23.68
C ALA A 222 -2.23 0.72 23.40
N PHE A 223 -2.38 -0.14 24.40
CA PHE A 223 -3.04 -1.45 24.21
C PHE A 223 -4.55 -1.33 24.03
N THR A 224 -5.20 -0.34 24.65
CA THR A 224 -6.59 0.01 24.30
C THR A 224 -6.65 0.51 22.85
N TYR A 225 -5.75 1.41 22.44
CA TYR A 225 -5.76 2.01 21.11
C TYR A 225 -5.53 0.99 19.97
N ILE A 226 -4.50 0.18 20.09
CA ILE A 226 -4.10 -0.80 19.07
C ILE A 226 -5.23 -1.82 18.84
N ARG A 227 -5.77 -2.38 19.92
CA ARG A 227 -6.69 -3.53 19.87
C ARG A 227 -8.06 -3.20 19.28
N THR A 228 -8.47 -1.94 19.28
CA THR A 228 -9.80 -1.52 18.83
C THR A 228 -9.79 -0.90 17.42
N GLU A 229 -8.77 -0.07 17.11
CA GLU A 229 -8.73 0.69 15.85
C GLU A 229 -7.81 0.06 14.81
N CYS A 230 -6.66 -0.46 15.25
CA CYS A 230 -5.58 -0.89 14.36
C CYS A 230 -5.70 -2.36 13.96
N GLN A 231 -6.11 -3.23 14.90
CA GLN A 231 -6.11 -4.70 14.72
C GLN A 231 -7.42 -5.27 14.15
N ARG A 232 -8.37 -4.45 13.70
CA ARG A 232 -9.62 -4.95 13.07
C ARG A 232 -9.42 -5.63 11.70
N CYS A 233 -8.22 -5.55 11.13
CA CYS A 233 -7.92 -5.97 9.77
C CYS A 233 -7.27 -7.36 9.69
N HIS A 234 -6.80 -7.93 10.81
CA HIS A 234 -6.13 -9.21 10.77
C HIS A 234 -7.06 -10.33 10.27
N HIS A 235 -6.47 -11.33 9.62
CA HIS A 235 -7.22 -12.41 8.95
C HIS A 235 -7.96 -13.34 9.92
N ALA A 236 -7.64 -13.30 11.21
CA ALA A 236 -8.31 -14.11 12.23
C ALA A 236 -9.72 -13.66 12.65
N VAL A 237 -10.20 -12.52 12.14
CA VAL A 237 -11.56 -12.00 12.37
C VAL A 237 -12.15 -11.52 11.07
N LYS A 238 -13.48 -11.40 10.95
CA LYS A 238 -14.16 -10.75 9.82
C LYS A 238 -13.93 -9.25 9.79
N GLY A 239 -13.64 -8.67 10.95
CA GLY A 239 -13.50 -7.24 11.10
C GLY A 239 -14.85 -6.52 11.03
N ARG A 240 -14.78 -5.20 10.89
CA ARG A 240 -15.95 -4.32 10.92
C ARG A 240 -16.87 -4.58 9.72
N GLN A 241 -18.19 -4.68 9.98
CA GLN A 241 -19.20 -4.93 8.96
C GLN A 241 -19.86 -3.62 8.48
N GLU A 242 -19.08 -2.75 7.85
CA GLU A 242 -19.52 -1.47 7.31
C GLU A 242 -19.37 -1.43 5.78
N ARG A 243 -19.98 -0.44 5.12
CA ARG A 243 -19.87 -0.27 3.67
C ARG A 243 -18.41 -0.19 3.21
N GLY A 244 -18.01 -1.14 2.36
CA GLY A 244 -16.64 -1.35 1.85
C GLY A 244 -15.81 -2.33 2.66
N ASP A 245 -16.23 -2.68 3.88
CA ASP A 245 -15.42 -3.48 4.81
C ASP A 245 -15.84 -4.95 4.89
N PHE A 246 -16.91 -5.34 4.17
CA PHE A 246 -17.43 -6.71 4.18
C PHE A 246 -16.42 -7.71 3.60
N ARG A 247 -16.16 -8.78 4.35
CA ARG A 247 -15.28 -9.90 3.98
C ARG A 247 -15.49 -11.12 4.87
N GLY A 248 -14.93 -12.26 4.46
CA GLY A 248 -14.74 -13.44 5.30
C GLY A 248 -13.47 -13.38 6.18
N MET A 249 -13.12 -14.53 6.77
CA MET A 249 -11.91 -14.76 7.56
C MET A 249 -10.86 -15.60 6.83
N GLY A 250 -9.58 -15.39 7.14
CA GLY A 250 -8.51 -16.28 6.66
C GLY A 250 -8.39 -16.27 5.14
N CYS A 251 -8.63 -17.43 4.52
CA CYS A 251 -8.60 -17.56 3.07
C CYS A 251 -9.80 -16.86 2.40
N SER A 252 -10.98 -16.87 3.04
CA SER A 252 -12.20 -16.30 2.44
C SER A 252 -12.22 -14.78 2.45
N SER A 253 -11.35 -14.12 3.23
CA SER A 253 -11.19 -12.67 3.16
C SER A 253 -10.71 -12.18 1.79
N CYS A 254 -9.99 -13.04 1.05
CA CYS A 254 -9.42 -12.73 -0.26
C CYS A 254 -10.03 -13.57 -1.39
N HIS A 255 -10.34 -14.85 -1.12
CA HIS A 255 -10.77 -15.80 -2.14
C HIS A 255 -12.28 -15.90 -2.32
N VAL A 256 -13.07 -15.21 -1.51
CA VAL A 256 -14.52 -15.10 -1.69
C VAL A 256 -14.86 -13.63 -2.00
N PRO A 257 -15.61 -13.36 -3.08
CA PRO A 257 -15.88 -11.99 -3.51
C PRO A 257 -16.98 -11.34 -2.67
N TYR A 258 -16.78 -10.07 -2.31
CA TYR A 258 -17.77 -9.24 -1.63
C TYR A 258 -18.00 -7.95 -2.42
N GLY A 259 -19.25 -7.49 -2.46
CA GLY A 259 -19.58 -6.15 -2.91
C GLY A 259 -19.39 -5.13 -1.77
N ASN A 260 -19.15 -3.86 -2.11
CA ASN A 260 -19.01 -2.81 -1.09
C ASN A 260 -20.27 -2.64 -0.21
N GLU A 261 -21.45 -2.99 -0.73
CA GLU A 261 -22.71 -2.94 0.01
C GLU A 261 -22.99 -4.22 0.81
N GLY A 262 -22.22 -5.30 0.59
CA GLY A 262 -22.34 -6.55 1.33
C GLY A 262 -23.59 -7.39 1.02
N PHE A 263 -24.23 -7.20 -0.13
CA PHE A 263 -25.39 -8.00 -0.55
C PHE A 263 -24.99 -9.21 -1.39
N TYR A 264 -25.78 -10.27 -1.27
CA TYR A 264 -25.71 -11.42 -2.16
C TYR A 264 -26.52 -11.17 -3.45
N GLU A 265 -25.84 -11.27 -4.59
CA GLU A 265 -26.38 -11.00 -5.93
C GLU A 265 -26.37 -12.25 -6.84
N GLY A 266 -26.03 -13.43 -6.31
CA GLY A 266 -26.16 -14.70 -7.03
C GLY A 266 -27.60 -15.23 -7.07
N ALA A 267 -27.80 -16.47 -7.51
CA ALA A 267 -29.12 -17.10 -7.61
C ALA A 267 -29.49 -18.07 -6.47
N ASP A 268 -28.65 -18.23 -5.45
CA ASP A 268 -28.91 -19.15 -4.34
C ASP A 268 -30.11 -18.71 -3.50
N ALA A 269 -31.24 -19.42 -3.65
CA ALA A 269 -32.49 -19.09 -2.95
C ALA A 269 -32.41 -19.18 -1.40
N SER A 270 -31.37 -19.83 -0.87
CA SER A 270 -31.16 -19.99 0.58
C SER A 270 -30.35 -18.86 1.23
N VAL A 271 -29.88 -17.87 0.45
CA VAL A 271 -29.13 -16.71 0.94
C VAL A 271 -30.01 -15.47 0.85
N SER A 272 -29.94 -14.59 1.84
CA SER A 272 -30.70 -13.34 1.80
C SER A 272 -30.11 -12.37 0.77
N HIS A 273 -30.98 -11.81 -0.07
CA HIS A 273 -30.61 -10.79 -1.07
C HIS A 273 -30.79 -9.35 -0.55
N ILE A 274 -31.37 -9.19 0.64
CA ILE A 274 -31.73 -7.87 1.20
C ILE A 274 -30.95 -7.54 2.47
N ASP A 275 -30.30 -8.54 3.07
CA ASP A 275 -29.47 -8.35 4.26
C ASP A 275 -28.01 -8.17 3.83
N ALA A 276 -27.33 -7.20 4.47
CA ALA A 276 -25.91 -6.99 4.24
C ALA A 276 -25.06 -8.00 5.03
N GLY A 277 -23.78 -8.13 4.69
CA GLY A 277 -22.85 -9.07 5.32
C GLY A 277 -22.68 -10.41 4.58
N HIS A 278 -23.20 -10.51 3.36
CA HIS A 278 -23.06 -11.68 2.50
C HIS A 278 -22.02 -11.46 1.39
N CYS A 279 -21.42 -12.55 0.93
CA CYS A 279 -20.59 -12.53 -0.27
C CYS A 279 -21.43 -12.14 -1.49
N LEU A 280 -20.79 -11.61 -2.52
CA LEU A 280 -21.46 -11.20 -3.76
C LEU A 280 -22.13 -12.40 -4.45
N VAL A 281 -21.42 -13.54 -4.46
CA VAL A 281 -21.84 -14.80 -5.08
C VAL A 281 -21.09 -15.96 -4.43
N HIS A 282 -21.66 -17.17 -4.49
CA HIS A 282 -21.02 -18.38 -4.00
C HIS A 282 -19.99 -18.90 -5.03
N SER A 283 -18.90 -18.15 -5.23
CA SER A 283 -17.83 -18.47 -6.16
C SER A 283 -16.46 -18.12 -5.58
N ILE A 284 -15.39 -18.78 -6.04
CA ILE A 284 -14.01 -18.49 -5.59
C ILE A 284 -13.26 -17.67 -6.64
N GLN A 285 -12.64 -16.59 -6.17
CA GLN A 285 -11.70 -15.76 -6.92
C GLN A 285 -10.24 -16.07 -6.53
N GLY A 286 -9.28 -15.76 -7.40
CA GLY A 286 -7.85 -15.94 -7.07
C GLY A 286 -6.93 -15.76 -8.25
N THR A 287 -6.88 -16.74 -9.14
CA THR A 287 -5.97 -16.77 -10.29
C THR A 287 -6.64 -16.30 -11.58
N ARG A 288 -5.89 -16.26 -12.69
CA ARG A 288 -6.42 -15.92 -14.01
C ARG A 288 -7.48 -16.91 -14.50
N GLU A 289 -7.31 -18.18 -14.19
CA GLU A 289 -8.25 -19.23 -14.58
C GLU A 289 -9.47 -19.28 -13.66
N ALA A 290 -9.34 -18.81 -12.41
CA ALA A 290 -10.44 -18.70 -11.47
C ALA A 290 -11.37 -17.53 -11.84
N LYS A 291 -12.34 -17.81 -12.71
CA LYS A 291 -13.33 -16.84 -13.17
C LYS A 291 -14.53 -16.79 -12.25
N VAL A 292 -14.97 -15.58 -11.95
CA VAL A 292 -16.22 -15.31 -11.25
C VAL A 292 -17.17 -14.61 -12.22
N THR A 293 -18.43 -15.06 -12.27
CA THR A 293 -19.45 -14.47 -13.14
C THR A 293 -20.70 -14.13 -12.35
N VAL A 294 -21.13 -12.87 -12.44
CA VAL A 294 -22.38 -12.36 -11.83
C VAL A 294 -22.99 -11.38 -12.83
N HIS A 295 -24.31 -11.43 -13.02
CA HIS A 295 -25.01 -10.52 -13.95
C HIS A 295 -24.42 -10.49 -15.38
N GLU A 296 -24.09 -11.68 -15.93
CA GLU A 296 -23.46 -11.86 -17.25
C GLU A 296 -22.09 -11.17 -17.41
N LYS A 297 -21.48 -10.72 -16.31
CA LYS A 297 -20.14 -10.12 -16.30
C LYS A 297 -19.17 -11.09 -15.65
N THR A 298 -18.05 -11.32 -16.33
CA THR A 298 -17.00 -12.21 -15.85
C THR A 298 -15.71 -11.44 -15.59
N TYR A 299 -15.05 -11.73 -14.47
CA TYR A 299 -13.70 -11.26 -14.17
C TYR A 299 -12.85 -12.41 -13.63
N SER A 300 -11.55 -12.16 -13.49
CA SER A 300 -10.61 -13.09 -12.87
C SER A 300 -9.59 -12.35 -12.02
N GLY A 301 -8.86 -13.10 -11.18
CA GLY A 301 -7.98 -12.51 -10.19
C GLY A 301 -8.70 -11.95 -8.97
N ILE A 302 -7.93 -11.43 -8.00
CA ILE A 302 -8.44 -10.72 -6.83
C ILE A 302 -8.53 -9.21 -7.19
N PRO A 303 -9.74 -8.62 -7.25
CA PRO A 303 -9.93 -7.20 -7.50
C PRO A 303 -9.31 -6.35 -6.39
N VAL A 304 -8.87 -5.14 -6.76
CA VAL A 304 -8.24 -4.20 -5.81
C VAL A 304 -9.16 -3.87 -4.64
N GLU A 305 -10.47 -3.87 -4.88
CA GLU A 305 -11.53 -3.64 -3.91
C GLU A 305 -11.45 -4.60 -2.71
N THR A 306 -11.06 -5.86 -2.96
CA THR A 306 -10.86 -6.87 -1.91
C THR A 306 -9.68 -6.48 -1.02
N CYS A 307 -8.61 -5.93 -1.60
CA CYS A 307 -7.45 -5.47 -0.85
C CYS A 307 -7.77 -4.22 -0.03
N THR A 308 -8.57 -3.29 -0.58
CA THR A 308 -8.90 -2.02 0.07
C THR A 308 -9.81 -2.17 1.28
N THR A 309 -10.51 -3.29 1.46
CA THR A 309 -11.22 -3.60 2.72
C THR A 309 -10.31 -3.52 3.96
N CYS A 310 -9.00 -3.77 3.81
CA CYS A 310 -8.02 -3.61 4.88
C CYS A 310 -6.94 -2.56 4.58
N HIS A 311 -6.62 -2.31 3.31
CA HIS A 311 -5.59 -1.36 2.86
C HIS A 311 -6.14 0.05 2.55
N ASP A 312 -7.25 0.45 3.19
CA ASP A 312 -7.83 1.79 3.14
C ASP A 312 -7.25 2.76 4.18
N ARG A 313 -6.65 2.26 5.27
CA ARG A 313 -6.14 3.07 6.40
C ARG A 313 -4.62 3.01 6.53
N GLY A 314 -4.05 3.82 7.43
CA GLY A 314 -2.61 3.99 7.57
C GLY A 314 -2.03 4.78 6.39
N LYS A 315 -1.07 4.19 5.67
CA LYS A 315 -0.43 4.79 4.49
C LYS A 315 -1.37 4.95 3.27
N ARG A 316 -2.60 4.40 3.32
CA ARG A 316 -3.65 4.52 2.28
C ARG A 316 -3.22 4.01 0.90
N ILE A 317 -2.39 2.99 0.87
CA ILE A 317 -1.77 2.49 -0.38
C ILE A 317 -2.79 1.89 -1.35
N GLY A 318 -3.79 1.14 -0.87
CA GLY A 318 -4.76 0.47 -1.74
C GLY A 318 -5.63 1.47 -2.49
N VAL A 319 -6.21 2.43 -1.76
CA VAL A 319 -7.04 3.48 -2.35
C VAL A 319 -6.23 4.43 -3.24
N SER A 320 -4.96 4.70 -2.91
CA SER A 320 -4.09 5.54 -3.75
C SER A 320 -3.78 4.91 -5.10
N PHE A 321 -3.65 3.57 -5.17
CA PHE A 321 -3.49 2.82 -6.42
C PHE A 321 -4.66 3.05 -7.38
N GLN A 322 -5.88 3.12 -6.84
CA GLN A 322 -7.10 3.44 -7.58
C GLN A 322 -7.26 4.95 -7.86
N GLY A 323 -6.35 5.80 -7.41
CA GLY A 323 -6.45 7.26 -7.53
C GLY A 323 -7.47 7.87 -6.57
N LEU A 324 -7.61 7.36 -5.36
CA LEU A 324 -8.49 7.90 -4.33
C LEU A 324 -7.68 8.40 -3.13
N MET A 325 -7.97 9.63 -2.67
CA MET A 325 -7.32 10.22 -1.50
C MET A 325 -8.37 10.59 -0.44
N GLU A 326 -8.15 10.11 0.79
CA GLU A 326 -9.05 10.36 1.93
C GLU A 326 -9.16 11.86 2.25
N THR A 327 -10.39 12.35 2.40
CA THR A 327 -10.68 13.74 2.71
C THR A 327 -11.61 13.88 3.92
N PRO A 328 -11.45 14.92 4.75
CA PRO A 328 -12.42 15.26 5.79
C PRO A 328 -13.65 15.99 5.23
N TYR A 329 -13.59 16.43 3.97
CA TYR A 329 -14.69 17.10 3.29
C TYR A 329 -15.67 16.08 2.70
N GLU A 330 -16.96 16.39 2.81
CA GLU A 330 -18.03 15.50 2.37
C GLU A 330 -18.52 15.82 0.94
N ALA A 331 -17.70 16.50 0.15
CA ALA A 331 -18.01 16.91 -1.23
C ALA A 331 -17.50 15.88 -2.26
N PRO A 332 -18.05 15.86 -3.49
CA PRO A 332 -19.23 16.60 -3.96
C PRO A 332 -20.54 16.00 -3.42
N PHE A 333 -21.66 16.71 -3.60
CA PHE A 333 -22.97 16.20 -3.22
C PHE A 333 -23.34 14.92 -3.99
N ALA A 334 -23.99 13.99 -3.29
CA ALA A 334 -24.64 12.83 -3.86
C ALA A 334 -25.89 13.23 -4.67
N ALA A 335 -26.50 12.24 -5.35
CA ALA A 335 -27.64 12.48 -6.25
C ALA A 335 -28.89 13.06 -5.53
N ASP A 336 -29.03 12.81 -4.23
CA ASP A 336 -30.09 13.33 -3.37
C ASP A 336 -29.76 14.73 -2.78
N GLY A 337 -28.61 15.30 -3.12
CA GLY A 337 -28.11 16.56 -2.55
C GLY A 337 -27.45 16.41 -1.17
N GLY A 338 -27.36 15.19 -0.64
CA GLY A 338 -26.63 14.87 0.59
C GLY A 338 -25.12 14.81 0.39
N PRO A 339 -24.34 14.62 1.47
CA PRO A 339 -22.90 14.46 1.37
C PRO A 339 -22.50 13.24 0.53
N GLN A 340 -21.26 13.22 0.04
CA GLN A 340 -20.67 12.02 -0.58
C GLN A 340 -20.84 10.83 0.39
N PRO A 341 -21.36 9.67 -0.05
CA PRO A 341 -21.49 8.52 0.82
C PRO A 341 -20.11 8.02 1.29
N LYS A 342 -20.04 7.58 2.54
CA LYS A 342 -18.80 7.01 3.09
C LYS A 342 -18.49 5.67 2.43
N LEU A 343 -17.21 5.41 2.23
CA LEU A 343 -16.66 4.10 1.86
C LEU A 343 -15.49 3.82 2.82
N HIS A 344 -15.45 2.64 3.44
CA HIS A 344 -14.51 2.34 4.52
C HIS A 344 -14.57 3.39 5.64
N THR A 345 -15.78 3.89 5.94
CA THR A 345 -16.07 4.98 6.88
C THR A 345 -15.48 6.37 6.55
N LYS A 346 -15.01 6.59 5.31
CA LYS A 346 -14.31 7.81 4.87
C LYS A 346 -14.92 8.42 3.62
N HIS A 347 -14.56 9.67 3.34
CA HIS A 347 -14.81 10.37 2.08
C HIS A 347 -13.53 10.42 1.24
N TYR A 348 -13.66 10.53 -0.08
CA TYR A 348 -12.55 10.52 -1.01
C TYR A 348 -12.65 11.60 -2.08
N ILE A 349 -11.50 12.17 -2.43
CA ILE A 349 -11.33 12.92 -3.68
C ILE A 349 -10.67 12.03 -4.74
N ALA A 350 -11.04 12.25 -6.00
CA ALA A 350 -10.45 11.55 -7.14
C ALA A 350 -9.15 12.24 -7.57
N MET A 351 -8.11 11.43 -7.75
CA MET A 351 -6.74 11.80 -8.11
C MET A 351 -6.28 11.03 -9.36
N GLU A 352 -5.08 11.35 -9.86
CA GLU A 352 -4.47 10.54 -10.92
C GLU A 352 -4.20 9.12 -10.40
N GLN A 353 -4.65 8.12 -11.17
CA GLN A 353 -4.53 6.70 -10.84
C GLN A 353 -3.13 6.18 -11.20
N ASP A 354 -2.69 5.11 -10.56
CA ASP A 354 -1.43 4.46 -10.90
C ASP A 354 -1.45 3.93 -12.36
N ILE A 355 -0.35 4.10 -13.08
CA ILE A 355 -0.24 3.64 -14.47
C ILE A 355 -0.42 2.12 -14.61
N HIS A 356 -0.01 1.34 -13.61
CA HIS A 356 -0.18 -0.12 -13.61
C HIS A 356 -1.66 -0.48 -13.44
N TYR A 357 -2.37 0.20 -12.54
CA TYR A 357 -3.82 0.08 -12.39
C TYR A 357 -4.53 0.38 -13.71
N LEU A 358 -4.20 1.50 -14.36
CA LEU A 358 -4.77 1.89 -15.66
C LEU A 358 -4.49 0.88 -16.77
N LYS A 359 -3.39 0.13 -16.68
CA LYS A 359 -3.07 -0.96 -17.62
C LYS A 359 -3.82 -2.26 -17.31
N GLY A 360 -4.48 -2.35 -16.16
CA GLY A 360 -5.28 -3.49 -15.75
C GLY A 360 -4.54 -4.45 -14.83
N MET A 361 -3.44 -4.01 -14.20
CA MET A 361 -2.80 -4.76 -13.11
C MET A 361 -3.60 -4.59 -11.81
N THR A 362 -3.57 -5.65 -11.01
CA THR A 362 -4.10 -5.75 -9.65
C THR A 362 -2.94 -5.83 -8.65
N CYS A 363 -3.23 -5.73 -7.35
CA CYS A 363 -2.20 -5.82 -6.31
C CYS A 363 -1.42 -7.14 -6.39
N GLN A 364 -2.10 -8.25 -6.67
CA GLN A 364 -1.49 -9.59 -6.77
C GLN A 364 -0.61 -9.80 -8.01
N ASP A 365 -0.63 -8.89 -8.98
CA ASP A 365 0.29 -8.97 -10.12
C ASP A 365 1.72 -8.54 -9.74
N CYS A 366 1.84 -7.78 -8.63
CA CYS A 366 3.10 -7.33 -8.05
C CYS A 366 3.46 -8.08 -6.76
N HIS A 367 2.48 -8.26 -5.87
CA HIS A 367 2.67 -8.99 -4.62
C HIS A 367 2.58 -10.49 -4.85
N THR A 368 3.70 -11.18 -4.71
CA THR A 368 3.78 -12.61 -4.97
C THR A 368 3.02 -13.43 -3.91
N SER A 369 2.79 -14.72 -4.17
CA SER A 369 2.20 -15.62 -3.15
C SER A 369 2.97 -15.58 -1.82
N THR A 370 4.29 -15.51 -1.86
CA THR A 370 5.13 -15.41 -0.66
C THR A 370 4.93 -14.10 0.10
N ASP A 371 4.73 -12.98 -0.61
CA ASP A 371 4.56 -11.66 0.00
C ASP A 371 3.24 -11.57 0.78
N VAL A 372 2.21 -12.33 0.35
CA VAL A 372 0.86 -12.32 0.92
C VAL A 372 0.64 -13.50 1.87
N HIS A 373 0.89 -14.73 1.44
CA HIS A 373 0.69 -15.94 2.24
C HIS A 373 1.81 -16.19 3.26
N SER A 374 2.97 -15.52 3.13
CA SER A 374 4.26 -15.83 3.79
C SER A 374 5.10 -16.89 3.05
N ASP A 375 6.41 -16.86 3.29
CA ASP A 375 7.32 -17.98 2.98
C ASP A 375 7.43 -18.98 4.13
N GLY A 376 6.63 -18.83 5.18
CA GLY A 376 6.67 -19.69 6.36
C GLY A 376 7.64 -19.21 7.44
N PHE A 377 8.21 -18.01 7.31
CA PHE A 377 9.02 -17.38 8.35
C PHE A 377 8.53 -15.95 8.62
N LEU A 378 8.75 -15.51 9.86
CA LEU A 378 8.27 -14.23 10.36
C LEU A 378 9.08 -13.06 9.79
N ALA A 379 8.34 -12.05 9.36
CA ALA A 379 8.82 -10.71 9.08
C ALA A 379 7.96 -9.72 9.88
N ALA A 380 8.58 -8.67 10.41
CA ALA A 380 7.92 -7.71 11.30
C ALA A 380 7.72 -6.32 10.67
N ALA A 381 7.98 -6.17 9.37
CA ALA A 381 7.77 -4.93 8.63
C ALA A 381 7.34 -5.21 7.19
N ASN A 382 6.46 -4.37 6.63
CA ASN A 382 5.89 -4.61 5.29
C ASN A 382 6.95 -4.70 4.18
N LEU A 383 8.00 -3.87 4.24
CA LEU A 383 9.10 -3.91 3.25
C LEU A 383 9.83 -5.26 3.26
N ALA A 384 9.94 -5.89 4.44
CA ALA A 384 10.64 -7.16 4.57
C ALA A 384 9.89 -8.34 3.91
N ALA A 385 8.58 -8.23 3.69
CA ALA A 385 7.79 -9.26 3.00
C ALA A 385 7.81 -9.11 1.47
N VAL A 386 8.05 -7.91 0.95
CA VAL A 386 8.09 -7.64 -0.50
C VAL A 386 9.45 -8.06 -1.04
N GLN A 387 9.46 -8.90 -2.08
CA GLN A 387 10.71 -9.41 -2.67
C GLN A 387 11.01 -8.86 -4.08
N ILE A 388 10.07 -8.09 -4.62
CA ILE A 388 10.13 -7.57 -5.99
C ILE A 388 10.64 -6.14 -6.00
N GLU A 389 11.38 -5.82 -7.04
CA GLU A 389 11.85 -4.47 -7.32
C GLU A 389 11.35 -3.95 -8.66
N CYS A 390 11.30 -2.62 -8.80
CA CYS A 390 10.92 -1.99 -10.07
C CYS A 390 11.83 -2.47 -11.22
N ALA A 391 13.11 -2.67 -10.91
CA ALA A 391 14.13 -3.13 -11.83
C ALA A 391 13.95 -4.60 -12.26
N ASP A 392 13.11 -5.38 -11.56
CA ASP A 392 12.79 -6.77 -11.90
C ASP A 392 11.99 -6.91 -13.18
N CYS A 393 11.23 -5.87 -13.55
CA CYS A 393 10.55 -5.80 -14.85
C CYS A 393 11.19 -4.76 -15.77
N HIS A 394 11.58 -3.60 -15.23
CA HIS A 394 11.99 -2.47 -16.05
C HIS A 394 13.49 -2.46 -16.38
N GLY A 395 14.32 -3.13 -15.56
CA GLY A 395 15.78 -3.09 -15.65
C GLY A 395 16.31 -1.69 -15.33
N THR A 396 17.45 -1.34 -15.93
CA THR A 396 18.02 0.00 -15.89
C THR A 396 18.22 0.52 -17.31
N PRO A 397 18.60 1.79 -17.52
CA PRO A 397 18.93 2.27 -18.86
C PRO A 397 20.10 1.52 -19.51
N ASP A 398 20.94 0.84 -18.73
CA ASP A 398 22.17 0.19 -19.24
C ASP A 398 22.11 -1.35 -19.17
N GLN A 399 21.19 -1.93 -18.37
CA GLN A 399 21.08 -3.38 -18.16
C GLN A 399 19.63 -3.86 -18.27
N PHE A 400 19.43 -5.04 -18.87
CA PHE A 400 18.13 -5.70 -18.85
C PHE A 400 17.82 -6.25 -17.45
N PRO A 401 16.55 -6.54 -17.12
CA PRO A 401 16.19 -7.08 -15.81
C PRO A 401 16.95 -8.35 -15.42
N TRP A 402 17.18 -9.26 -16.36
CA TRP A 402 17.90 -10.52 -16.12
C TRP A 402 19.42 -10.38 -16.09
N ASP A 403 19.97 -9.23 -16.54
CA ASP A 403 21.40 -8.94 -16.48
C ASP A 403 21.82 -8.39 -15.10
N LEU A 404 20.86 -7.92 -14.30
CA LEU A 404 21.11 -7.34 -12.98
C LEU A 404 21.56 -8.41 -11.97
N PRO A 405 22.40 -8.06 -10.99
CA PRO A 405 22.78 -8.98 -9.93
C PRO A 405 21.62 -9.25 -8.97
N LEU A 406 21.70 -10.35 -8.24
CA LEU A 406 20.79 -10.68 -7.14
C LEU A 406 20.85 -9.57 -6.07
N GLY A 407 19.70 -9.16 -5.54
CA GLY A 407 19.56 -8.11 -4.52
C GLY A 407 19.63 -6.68 -5.05
N PHE A 408 19.71 -6.46 -6.37
CA PHE A 408 19.74 -5.10 -6.92
C PHE A 408 18.44 -4.35 -6.58
N MET A 409 18.58 -3.21 -5.90
CA MET A 409 17.54 -2.39 -5.24
C MET A 409 16.95 -2.93 -3.94
N ASP A 410 17.31 -4.14 -3.50
CA ASP A 410 16.86 -4.77 -2.24
C ASP A 410 18.07 -4.96 -1.29
N GLU A 411 19.08 -4.08 -1.33
CA GLU A 411 20.40 -4.39 -0.78
C GLU A 411 20.48 -4.44 0.76
N TYR A 412 19.67 -3.65 1.46
CA TYR A 412 19.82 -3.33 2.89
C TYR A 412 21.21 -2.77 3.23
N GLU A 413 21.80 -2.09 2.24
CA GLU A 413 23.11 -1.45 2.27
C GLU A 413 23.08 -0.24 1.34
N GLU A 414 23.92 0.75 1.61
CA GLU A 414 23.97 1.96 0.78
C GLU A 414 24.63 1.78 -0.60
N LYS A 415 25.27 0.62 -0.82
CA LYS A 415 25.95 0.30 -2.08
C LYS A 415 25.07 -0.62 -2.91
N PRO A 416 24.92 -0.36 -4.22
CA PRO A 416 24.21 -1.26 -5.12
C PRO A 416 24.79 -2.67 -5.10
N ALA A 417 23.94 -3.66 -5.32
CA ALA A 417 24.38 -5.05 -5.45
C ALA A 417 25.36 -5.19 -6.62
N GLU A 418 26.38 -6.03 -6.42
CA GLU A 418 27.36 -6.43 -7.43
C GLU A 418 27.39 -7.97 -7.52
N GLY A 419 27.78 -8.50 -8.67
CA GLY A 419 27.88 -9.94 -8.86
C GLY A 419 27.49 -10.37 -10.28
N PRO A 420 27.42 -11.70 -10.51
CA PRO A 420 26.91 -12.22 -11.77
C PRO A 420 25.44 -11.85 -11.95
N ALA A 421 25.00 -11.81 -13.22
CA ALA A 421 23.61 -11.66 -13.59
C ALA A 421 22.75 -12.76 -12.92
N ARG A 422 21.62 -12.36 -12.32
CA ARG A 422 20.68 -13.31 -11.71
C ARG A 422 20.06 -14.25 -12.73
N GLY A 423 19.91 -13.81 -13.98
CA GLY A 423 19.43 -14.63 -15.09
C GLY A 423 17.92 -14.85 -15.08
N LEU A 424 17.53 -16.02 -15.60
CA LEU A 424 16.15 -16.46 -15.79
C LEU A 424 16.01 -17.91 -15.29
N THR A 425 14.77 -18.36 -15.14
CA THR A 425 14.45 -19.75 -14.80
C THR A 425 13.28 -20.27 -15.64
N THR A 426 13.24 -21.58 -15.89
CA THR A 426 12.06 -22.25 -16.46
C THR A 426 11.26 -23.01 -15.39
N LYS A 427 11.74 -23.03 -14.15
CA LYS A 427 11.11 -23.72 -13.02
C LYS A 427 10.44 -22.70 -12.11
N LEU A 428 9.18 -22.96 -11.79
CA LEU A 428 8.43 -22.25 -10.75
C LEU A 428 8.63 -22.93 -9.38
N ASN A 429 8.27 -22.22 -8.31
CA ASN A 429 8.24 -22.81 -6.99
C ASN A 429 7.12 -23.84 -6.88
N GLU A 430 7.38 -25.00 -6.28
CA GLU A 430 6.40 -26.10 -6.23
C GLU A 430 5.07 -25.69 -5.60
N HIS A 431 5.10 -24.86 -4.56
CA HIS A 431 3.91 -24.40 -3.86
C HIS A 431 3.02 -23.49 -4.72
N THR A 432 3.54 -22.87 -5.78
CA THR A 432 2.75 -21.98 -6.66
C THR A 432 2.15 -22.70 -7.86
N LEU A 433 2.45 -23.98 -8.08
CA LEU A 433 2.00 -24.74 -9.26
C LEU A 433 0.51 -25.05 -9.28
N GLN A 434 -0.18 -24.90 -8.15
CA GLN A 434 -1.64 -25.02 -8.07
C GLN A 434 -2.36 -23.74 -8.54
N GLY A 435 -1.62 -22.68 -8.86
CA GLY A 435 -2.15 -21.51 -9.55
C GLY A 435 -1.97 -21.60 -11.07
N THR A 436 -2.33 -20.54 -11.78
CA THR A 436 -2.15 -20.48 -13.24
C THR A 436 -0.66 -20.48 -13.59
N VAL A 437 -0.25 -21.44 -14.41
CA VAL A 437 1.12 -21.58 -14.92
C VAL A 437 1.19 -21.06 -16.35
N TYR A 438 2.11 -20.13 -16.60
CA TYR A 438 2.27 -19.51 -17.91
C TYR A 438 3.31 -20.24 -18.77
N GLU A 439 3.35 -19.98 -20.08
CA GLU A 439 4.43 -20.51 -20.91
C GLU A 439 5.72 -19.72 -20.64
N PRO A 440 6.84 -20.37 -20.24
CA PRO A 440 8.05 -19.66 -19.84
C PRO A 440 8.71 -18.85 -20.97
N LYS A 441 8.44 -19.16 -22.24
CA LYS A 441 9.14 -18.58 -23.41
C LYS A 441 10.67 -18.69 -23.26
N ASP A 442 11.39 -17.57 -23.21
CA ASP A 442 12.84 -17.56 -22.99
C ASP A 442 13.21 -17.79 -21.51
N GLY A 443 12.24 -17.75 -20.61
CA GLY A 443 12.35 -17.96 -19.17
C GLY A 443 11.54 -16.95 -18.36
N TYR A 444 11.08 -17.38 -17.19
CA TYR A 444 10.57 -16.49 -16.14
C TYR A 444 11.66 -15.58 -15.63
N LEU A 445 11.30 -14.33 -15.36
CA LEU A 445 12.19 -13.41 -14.67
C LEU A 445 12.34 -13.85 -13.20
N LEU A 446 13.45 -13.44 -12.58
CA LEU A 446 13.71 -13.67 -11.16
C LEU A 446 13.52 -12.38 -10.39
N THR A 447 12.92 -12.48 -9.22
CA THR A 447 12.78 -11.36 -8.27
C THR A 447 14.16 -10.91 -7.78
N ALA A 448 14.25 -9.74 -7.15
CA ALA A 448 15.47 -9.26 -6.49
C ALA A 448 16.03 -10.29 -5.50
N ARG A 449 15.16 -11.08 -4.86
CA ARG A 449 15.54 -12.14 -3.92
C ARG A 449 15.71 -13.53 -4.55
N GLY A 450 15.52 -13.69 -5.86
CA GLY A 450 15.89 -14.90 -6.59
C GLY A 450 14.82 -16.00 -6.64
N ASN A 451 13.56 -15.67 -6.35
CA ASN A 451 12.45 -16.56 -6.71
C ASN A 451 11.98 -16.31 -8.16
N PRO A 452 11.34 -17.30 -8.81
CA PRO A 452 10.66 -17.09 -10.08
C PRO A 452 9.51 -16.09 -9.94
N TYR A 453 9.49 -15.07 -10.78
CA TYR A 453 8.37 -14.15 -10.92
C TYR A 453 7.35 -14.76 -11.88
N GLY A 454 6.51 -15.65 -11.35
CA GLY A 454 5.78 -16.64 -12.15
C GLY A 454 4.83 -16.10 -13.21
N ASN A 455 4.42 -14.83 -13.13
CA ASN A 455 3.58 -14.15 -14.12
C ASN A 455 4.36 -13.27 -15.11
N VAL A 456 5.69 -13.19 -15.01
CA VAL A 456 6.53 -12.34 -15.87
C VAL A 456 7.55 -13.17 -16.64
N VAL A 457 7.44 -13.14 -17.96
CA VAL A 457 8.28 -13.93 -18.87
C VAL A 457 9.04 -13.04 -19.84
N LYS A 458 10.22 -13.50 -20.25
CA LYS A 458 11.01 -12.86 -21.31
C LYS A 458 10.56 -13.37 -22.67
N ASP A 459 10.47 -12.44 -23.63
CA ASP A 459 10.25 -12.74 -25.04
C ASP A 459 11.18 -11.88 -25.92
N GLY A 460 12.32 -12.44 -26.30
CA GLY A 460 13.38 -11.74 -27.02
C GLY A 460 14.01 -10.64 -26.17
N ASN A 461 13.76 -9.38 -26.51
CA ASN A 461 14.24 -8.20 -25.77
C ASN A 461 13.15 -7.51 -24.93
N GLU A 462 11.93 -8.03 -24.97
CA GLU A 462 10.78 -7.53 -24.24
C GLU A 462 10.41 -8.47 -23.10
N ILE A 463 9.52 -7.99 -22.23
CA ILE A 463 8.86 -8.82 -21.23
C ILE A 463 7.36 -8.85 -21.48
N ILE A 464 6.72 -9.90 -20.99
CA ILE A 464 5.27 -10.01 -20.92
C ILE A 464 4.89 -10.22 -19.46
N VAL A 465 4.04 -9.33 -18.95
CA VAL A 465 3.38 -9.50 -17.64
C VAL A 465 1.99 -10.09 -17.89
N HIS A 466 1.79 -11.31 -17.44
CA HIS A 466 0.49 -11.98 -17.48
C HIS A 466 -0.34 -11.58 -16.25
N THR A 467 -1.20 -10.60 -16.41
CA THR A 467 -2.04 -10.13 -15.29
C THR A 467 -3.07 -11.18 -14.91
N ALA A 468 -3.40 -11.26 -13.63
CA ALA A 468 -4.41 -12.17 -13.13
C ALA A 468 -5.83 -11.79 -13.59
N ASN A 469 -6.06 -10.53 -13.96
CA ASN A 469 -7.31 -10.07 -14.56
C ASN A 469 -7.39 -10.34 -16.09
N GLY A 470 -6.53 -11.22 -16.61
CA GLY A 470 -6.64 -11.78 -17.96
C GLY A 470 -5.94 -11.02 -19.08
N LYS A 471 -5.23 -9.92 -18.82
CA LYS A 471 -4.47 -9.16 -19.83
C LYS A 471 -3.00 -9.57 -19.90
N ASP A 472 -2.45 -9.63 -21.10
CA ASP A 472 -1.01 -9.78 -21.33
C ASP A 472 -0.39 -8.42 -21.69
N LEU A 473 0.46 -7.91 -20.82
CA LEU A 473 1.10 -6.61 -20.97
C LEU A 473 2.51 -6.80 -21.51
N ARG A 474 2.68 -6.60 -22.81
CA ARG A 474 4.00 -6.57 -23.46
C ARG A 474 4.63 -5.20 -23.24
N THR A 475 5.84 -5.17 -22.69
CA THR A 475 6.55 -3.91 -22.41
C THR A 475 8.04 -3.99 -22.74
N LYS A 476 8.58 -2.85 -23.15
CA LYS A 476 10.00 -2.65 -23.43
C LYS A 476 10.72 -2.29 -22.14
N SER A 477 11.90 -2.88 -21.94
CA SER A 477 12.80 -2.50 -20.85
C SER A 477 13.31 -1.06 -21.02
N LEU A 478 13.79 -0.45 -19.94
CA LEU A 478 14.39 0.88 -19.98
C LEU A 478 15.59 0.96 -20.94
N LYS A 479 16.42 -0.08 -20.97
CA LYS A 479 17.54 -0.19 -21.92
C LYS A 479 17.09 -0.12 -23.38
N GLN A 480 15.99 -0.80 -23.71
CA GLN A 480 15.44 -0.75 -25.06
C GLN A 480 14.84 0.63 -25.37
N LEU A 481 14.08 1.20 -24.44
CA LEU A 481 13.54 2.55 -24.60
C LEU A 481 14.65 3.59 -24.81
N LYS A 482 15.79 3.48 -24.10
CA LYS A 482 16.97 4.34 -24.32
C LYS A 482 17.56 4.15 -25.71
N LYS A 483 17.76 2.89 -26.15
CA LYS A 483 18.31 2.58 -27.47
C LYS A 483 17.45 3.14 -28.61
N GLU A 484 16.14 3.16 -28.42
CA GLU A 484 15.17 3.66 -29.40
C GLU A 484 14.87 5.17 -29.25
N ASN A 485 15.55 5.88 -28.35
CA ASN A 485 15.33 7.30 -28.04
C ASN A 485 13.87 7.64 -27.63
N LEU A 486 13.23 6.73 -26.88
CA LEU A 486 11.86 6.88 -26.38
C LEU A 486 11.78 7.40 -24.93
N ILE A 487 12.93 7.64 -24.30
CA ILE A 487 13.00 8.25 -22.97
C ILE A 487 13.06 9.78 -23.12
N SER A 488 12.26 10.50 -22.33
CA SER A 488 12.32 11.96 -22.27
C SER A 488 13.72 12.47 -21.94
N GLU A 489 14.08 13.67 -22.41
CA GLU A 489 15.37 14.30 -22.13
C GLU A 489 15.66 14.37 -20.62
N ARG A 490 14.69 14.84 -19.84
CA ARG A 490 14.77 14.87 -18.37
C ARG A 490 15.03 13.47 -17.78
N GLY A 491 14.35 12.44 -18.30
CA GLY A 491 14.56 11.06 -17.87
C GLY A 491 15.98 10.55 -18.19
N LEU A 492 16.50 10.87 -19.37
CA LEU A 492 17.88 10.52 -19.76
C LEU A 492 18.92 11.23 -18.88
N VAL A 493 18.76 12.53 -18.64
CA VAL A 493 19.64 13.28 -17.74
C VAL A 493 19.60 12.68 -16.33
N SER A 494 18.40 12.42 -15.81
CA SER A 494 18.21 11.95 -14.45
C SER A 494 18.77 10.54 -14.24
N MET A 495 18.52 9.60 -15.16
CA MET A 495 18.89 8.20 -14.98
C MET A 495 20.27 7.83 -15.56
N SER A 496 20.68 8.43 -16.70
CA SER A 496 21.92 8.06 -17.39
C SER A 496 23.09 9.00 -17.13
N THR A 497 22.84 10.31 -16.95
CA THR A 497 23.91 11.29 -16.71
C THR A 497 24.23 11.41 -15.22
N VAL A 498 23.20 11.48 -14.38
CA VAL A 498 23.36 11.56 -12.91
C VAL A 498 23.30 10.15 -12.30
N LYS A 499 24.40 9.40 -12.41
CA LYS A 499 24.48 8.00 -11.98
C LYS A 499 24.07 7.75 -10.52
N SER A 500 24.23 8.75 -9.65
CA SER A 500 23.84 8.65 -8.24
C SER A 500 22.35 8.39 -8.05
N HIS A 501 21.48 8.84 -8.98
CA HIS A 501 20.05 8.56 -8.86
C HIS A 501 19.75 7.06 -8.98
N MET A 502 20.31 6.37 -9.98
CA MET A 502 20.10 4.92 -10.12
C MET A 502 20.76 4.11 -9.00
N ASN A 503 21.85 4.62 -8.44
CA ASN A 503 22.58 3.91 -7.40
C ASN A 503 22.00 4.11 -5.99
N ARG A 504 21.33 5.23 -5.73
CA ARG A 504 20.95 5.64 -4.38
C ARG A 504 19.49 6.00 -4.20
N MET A 505 18.70 6.10 -5.27
CA MET A 505 17.28 6.43 -5.16
C MET A 505 16.42 5.24 -5.56
N GLU A 506 15.24 5.23 -4.99
CA GLU A 506 14.15 4.40 -5.45
C GLU A 506 13.52 4.93 -6.73
N CYS A 507 13.06 4.03 -7.61
CA CYS A 507 12.37 4.42 -8.84
C CYS A 507 11.10 5.23 -8.53
N TYR A 508 10.35 4.80 -7.50
CA TYR A 508 9.13 5.46 -7.06
C TYR A 508 9.38 6.81 -6.37
N THR A 509 10.62 7.13 -5.97
CA THR A 509 10.99 8.49 -5.59
C THR A 509 10.79 9.47 -6.73
N CYS A 510 11.08 9.04 -7.95
CA CYS A 510 10.94 9.86 -9.14
C CYS A 510 9.54 9.74 -9.77
N HIS A 511 8.96 8.54 -9.74
CA HIS A 511 7.73 8.19 -10.47
C HIS A 511 6.42 8.34 -9.69
N ALA A 512 6.45 8.54 -8.36
CA ALA A 512 5.25 8.91 -7.60
C ALA A 512 4.80 10.33 -7.98
N SER A 513 3.60 10.45 -8.54
CA SER A 513 3.02 11.75 -8.93
C SER A 513 2.49 12.55 -7.75
N TRP A 514 1.99 11.86 -6.72
CA TRP A 514 1.49 12.43 -5.47
C TRP A 514 1.58 11.39 -4.34
N ALA A 515 1.51 11.83 -3.09
CA ALA A 515 1.37 10.91 -1.96
C ALA A 515 0.28 11.44 -1.00
N PRO A 516 -0.53 10.57 -0.39
CA PRO A 516 -1.40 10.97 0.70
C PRO A 516 -0.56 11.35 1.93
N GLN A 517 -0.88 12.47 2.55
CA GLN A 517 -0.16 12.99 3.71
C GLN A 517 -1.17 13.34 4.82
N CYS A 518 -1.14 12.57 5.91
CA CYS A 518 -2.02 12.71 7.06
C CYS A 518 -1.26 13.15 8.32
N TYR A 519 -0.92 14.43 8.37
CA TYR A 519 -0.11 14.95 9.46
C TYR A 519 -0.90 15.10 10.76
N GLY A 520 -0.26 14.73 11.87
CA GLY A 520 -0.77 14.88 13.24
C GLY A 520 -2.07 14.12 13.48
N CYS A 521 -2.00 12.96 14.13
CA CYS A 521 -3.16 12.21 14.59
C CYS A 521 -3.55 12.67 16.00
N HIS A 522 -4.71 13.27 16.19
CA HIS A 522 -5.16 13.63 17.54
C HIS A 522 -6.00 12.48 18.08
N VAL A 523 -5.42 11.68 18.97
CA VAL A 523 -6.04 10.50 19.55
C VAL A 523 -6.59 10.87 20.91
N LYS A 524 -7.89 10.66 21.12
CA LYS A 524 -8.50 10.74 22.45
C LYS A 524 -8.93 9.35 22.89
N ILE A 525 -8.55 8.97 24.10
CA ILE A 525 -8.97 7.73 24.77
C ILE A 525 -9.73 8.13 26.03
N ASP A 526 -11.04 7.85 26.04
CA ASP A 526 -11.99 8.32 27.04
C ASP A 526 -12.48 7.15 27.90
N TYR A 527 -12.01 7.08 29.15
CA TYR A 527 -12.32 6.01 30.10
C TYR A 527 -13.46 6.36 31.08
N THR A 528 -14.23 7.44 30.88
CA THR A 528 -15.26 7.88 31.86
C THR A 528 -16.43 6.91 32.01
N GLY A 529 -16.55 5.94 31.11
CA GLY A 529 -17.66 5.00 31.02
C GLY A 529 -17.65 3.94 32.11
N ASN A 530 -18.05 4.34 33.32
CA ASN A 530 -18.37 3.47 34.46
C ASN A 530 -19.47 4.11 35.36
N LYS A 531 -20.26 5.05 34.83
CA LYS A 531 -21.48 5.54 35.50
C LYS A 531 -22.67 4.76 34.92
N GLU A 532 -23.45 4.09 35.77
CA GLU A 532 -24.70 3.42 35.37
C GLU A 532 -25.58 4.40 34.57
N CYS A 533 -25.99 4.00 33.37
CA CYS A 533 -26.98 4.73 32.56
C CYS A 533 -28.37 4.08 32.70
N PRO A 534 -29.45 4.87 32.80
CA PRO A 534 -30.82 4.38 32.81
C PRO A 534 -31.26 3.87 31.42
N GLU A 535 -32.23 2.95 31.41
CA GLU A 535 -32.64 2.14 30.25
C GLU A 535 -33.09 2.95 29.00
N PRO A 536 -32.78 2.48 27.77
CA PRO A 536 -33.18 3.15 26.52
C PRO A 536 -34.64 2.86 26.10
N ASN A 537 -35.23 3.84 25.40
CA ASN A 537 -36.62 3.88 24.91
C ASN A 537 -36.82 3.10 23.58
N PRO A 538 -37.79 2.17 23.48
CA PRO A 538 -37.87 1.21 22.37
C PRO A 538 -38.81 1.65 21.23
N GLU A 539 -38.43 2.61 20.37
CA GLU A 539 -39.22 2.88 19.15
C GLU A 539 -38.36 3.33 17.95
N VAL A 540 -37.65 2.40 17.29
CA VAL A 540 -37.22 2.53 15.88
C VAL A 540 -37.06 1.14 15.25
N GLY A 541 -37.71 0.84 14.12
CA GLY A 541 -37.30 -0.10 13.05
C GLY A 541 -37.12 -1.62 13.31
N ASN A 542 -37.92 -2.45 12.61
CA ASN A 542 -38.10 -3.91 12.81
C ASN A 542 -37.05 -4.85 12.16
N ASP A 543 -35.76 -4.71 12.44
CA ASP A 543 -34.73 -5.72 12.09
C ASP A 543 -33.97 -6.20 13.35
N PRO A 544 -34.21 -7.42 13.85
CA PRO A 544 -33.70 -7.89 15.15
C PRO A 544 -32.17 -8.00 15.28
N GLU A 545 -31.44 -8.41 14.24
CA GLU A 545 -29.98 -8.61 14.31
C GLU A 545 -29.22 -7.29 14.18
N LEU A 546 -29.69 -6.40 13.30
CA LEU A 546 -29.14 -5.06 13.15
C LEU A 546 -29.49 -4.16 14.35
N GLN A 547 -30.63 -4.39 15.01
CA GLN A 547 -31.01 -3.76 16.28
C GLN A 547 -30.06 -4.17 17.41
N ALA A 548 -29.74 -5.46 17.56
CA ALA A 548 -28.84 -5.92 18.62
C ALA A 548 -27.44 -5.28 18.50
N ILE A 549 -26.89 -5.21 17.28
CA ILE A 549 -25.59 -4.59 17.02
C ILE A 549 -25.66 -3.07 17.26
N LYS A 550 -26.70 -2.38 16.77
CA LYS A 550 -26.86 -0.94 16.99
C LYS A 550 -27.14 -0.58 18.45
N LEU A 551 -27.87 -1.41 19.19
CA LEU A 551 -28.14 -1.21 20.62
C LEU A 551 -26.86 -1.38 21.44
N VAL A 552 -26.07 -2.43 21.19
CA VAL A 552 -24.76 -2.65 21.84
C VAL A 552 -23.78 -1.53 21.48
N LEU A 553 -23.73 -1.09 20.21
CA LEU A 553 -22.86 0.02 19.78
C LEU A 553 -23.29 1.36 20.40
N ASN A 554 -24.60 1.64 20.49
CA ASN A 554 -25.12 2.86 21.12
C ASN A 554 -24.90 2.85 22.64
N GLU A 555 -25.15 1.72 23.31
CA GLU A 555 -24.82 1.54 24.73
C GLU A 555 -23.31 1.64 24.97
N ALA A 556 -22.45 1.09 24.11
CA ALA A 556 -21.00 1.22 24.23
C ALA A 556 -20.49 2.64 23.96
N VAL A 557 -21.18 3.40 23.11
CA VAL A 557 -20.92 4.82 22.87
C VAL A 557 -21.22 5.66 24.13
N GLU A 558 -22.26 5.30 24.88
CA GLU A 558 -22.64 5.90 26.17
C GLU A 558 -21.78 5.39 27.34
N LYS A 559 -21.46 4.09 27.36
CA LYS A 559 -20.54 3.41 28.31
C LYS A 559 -19.06 3.58 27.96
N LYS A 560 -18.71 4.40 26.97
CA LYS A 560 -17.33 4.71 26.52
C LYS A 560 -16.43 3.47 26.35
N GLN A 561 -16.92 2.47 25.63
CA GLN A 561 -16.21 1.23 25.34
C GLN A 561 -15.94 1.06 23.84
N ASN A 562 -15.06 0.11 23.52
CA ASN A 562 -14.78 -0.33 22.16
C ASN A 562 -14.62 -1.85 22.10
N PHE A 563 -14.86 -2.43 20.92
CA PHE A 563 -14.69 -3.86 20.68
C PHE A 563 -13.20 -4.24 20.56
N ASP A 564 -12.77 -5.28 21.27
CA ASP A 564 -11.40 -5.81 21.21
C ASP A 564 -11.26 -6.88 20.11
N TRP A 565 -10.68 -6.47 18.97
CA TRP A 565 -10.51 -7.36 17.80
C TRP A 565 -9.51 -8.49 18.04
N VAL A 566 -8.49 -8.24 18.88
CA VAL A 566 -7.49 -9.26 19.21
C VAL A 566 -8.10 -10.32 20.12
N ALA A 567 -8.87 -9.90 21.12
CA ALA A 567 -9.64 -10.83 21.96
C ALA A 567 -10.66 -11.63 21.13
N ALA A 568 -11.29 -11.01 20.13
CA ALA A 568 -12.26 -11.71 19.27
C ALA A 568 -11.61 -12.84 18.47
N GLY A 569 -10.44 -12.58 17.87
CA GLY A 569 -9.68 -13.66 17.24
C GLY A 569 -9.22 -14.72 18.25
N ARG A 570 -8.79 -14.34 19.46
CA ARG A 570 -8.44 -15.32 20.50
C ARG A 570 -9.63 -16.16 20.96
N LYS A 571 -10.84 -15.60 20.95
CA LYS A 571 -12.05 -16.37 21.27
C LYS A 571 -12.30 -17.45 20.22
N HIS A 572 -12.09 -17.17 18.93
CA HIS A 572 -12.13 -18.20 17.89
C HIS A 572 -11.06 -19.30 18.03
N GLN A 573 -10.00 -19.08 18.83
CA GLN A 573 -9.04 -20.14 19.14
C GLN A 573 -9.63 -21.23 20.04
N GLU A 574 -10.69 -20.92 20.77
CA GLU A 574 -11.41 -21.88 21.61
C GLU A 574 -12.17 -22.86 20.69
N PRO A 575 -12.06 -24.19 20.90
CA PRO A 575 -12.69 -25.18 20.01
C PRO A 575 -14.19 -24.97 19.81
N GLU A 576 -14.89 -24.48 20.84
CA GLU A 576 -16.33 -24.19 20.83
C GLU A 576 -16.72 -22.99 19.95
N HIS A 577 -15.76 -22.13 19.60
CA HIS A 577 -15.97 -20.87 18.88
C HIS A 577 -15.24 -20.82 17.53
N ALA A 578 -14.40 -21.82 17.23
CA ALA A 578 -13.58 -21.87 16.01
C ALA A 578 -14.39 -21.77 14.71
N ALA A 579 -15.61 -22.31 14.70
CA ALA A 579 -16.51 -22.32 13.55
C ALA A 579 -17.61 -21.23 13.61
N ASP A 580 -17.55 -20.30 14.55
CA ASP A 580 -18.55 -19.22 14.63
C ASP A 580 -18.56 -18.37 13.35
N ARG A 581 -19.76 -17.93 12.97
CA ARG A 581 -19.99 -17.17 11.72
C ARG A 581 -19.34 -15.79 11.70
N GLY A 582 -18.94 -15.28 12.86
CA GLY A 582 -18.41 -13.94 13.07
C GLY A 582 -18.55 -13.56 14.53
N GLU A 583 -18.19 -12.31 14.84
CA GLU A 583 -17.92 -11.85 16.20
C GLU A 583 -19.06 -11.03 16.80
N SER A 584 -20.19 -10.89 16.10
CA SER A 584 -21.30 -10.00 16.49
C SER A 584 -21.99 -10.37 17.81
N THR A 585 -21.86 -11.63 18.25
CA THR A 585 -22.44 -12.14 19.51
C THR A 585 -21.44 -12.11 20.66
N TYR A 586 -20.20 -11.67 20.43
CA TYR A 586 -19.15 -11.69 21.44
C TYR A 586 -19.22 -10.46 22.34
N ASP A 587 -19.32 -10.68 23.65
CA ASP A 587 -19.20 -9.62 24.65
C ASP A 587 -17.71 -9.36 24.98
N LEU A 588 -17.04 -8.62 24.09
CA LEU A 588 -15.60 -8.32 24.17
C LEU A 588 -15.35 -6.81 24.17
N MET A 589 -16.20 -6.09 24.89
CA MET A 589 -16.09 -4.65 25.04
C MET A 589 -15.07 -4.30 26.13
N ILE A 590 -14.06 -3.49 25.78
CA ILE A 590 -13.05 -2.99 26.71
C ILE A 590 -13.26 -1.49 26.97
N PRO A 591 -12.92 -1.00 28.18
CA PRO A 591 -13.05 0.40 28.52
C PRO A 591 -12.10 1.27 27.69
N GLY A 592 -12.52 2.51 27.40
CA GLY A 592 -11.73 3.48 26.67
C GLY A 592 -12.25 3.69 25.25
N LYS A 593 -13.17 4.66 25.10
CA LYS A 593 -13.67 5.07 23.79
C LYS A 593 -12.62 5.88 23.06
N ILE A 594 -12.39 5.52 21.81
CA ILE A 594 -11.39 6.14 20.97
C ILE A 594 -12.06 7.06 19.96
N SER A 595 -11.45 8.23 19.78
CA SER A 595 -11.76 9.11 18.67
C SER A 595 -10.47 9.67 18.10
N GLU A 596 -10.40 9.74 16.77
CA GLU A 596 -9.25 10.27 16.07
C GLU A 596 -9.62 11.51 15.23
N GLN A 597 -8.72 12.47 15.18
CA GLN A 597 -8.76 13.57 14.23
C GLN A 597 -7.42 13.72 13.52
N ARG A 598 -7.33 14.60 12.51
CA ARG A 598 -6.09 14.91 11.80
C ARG A 598 -5.85 16.42 11.79
N SER A 599 -4.60 16.85 11.96
CA SER A 599 -4.25 18.27 11.79
C SER A 599 -4.51 18.73 10.36
N TYR A 600 -4.07 17.94 9.38
CA TYR A 600 -4.44 18.13 7.97
C TYR A 600 -4.26 16.85 7.16
N LEU A 601 -5.18 16.66 6.22
CA LEU A 601 -5.14 15.63 5.18
C LEU A 601 -4.92 16.32 3.84
N ARG A 602 -3.80 16.02 3.18
CA ARG A 602 -3.39 16.66 1.91
C ARG A 602 -2.77 15.64 0.95
N TRP A 603 -2.83 15.96 -0.33
CA TRP A 603 -1.97 15.33 -1.34
C TRP A 603 -0.92 16.35 -1.77
N GLU A 604 0.30 15.88 -1.96
CA GLU A 604 1.42 16.75 -2.30
C GLU A 604 2.64 15.91 -2.70
N ASN A 605 3.68 16.59 -3.20
CA ASN A 605 4.98 15.96 -3.37
C ASN A 605 5.50 15.50 -2.00
N PRO A 606 5.87 14.21 -1.86
CA PRO A 606 6.34 13.69 -0.58
C PRO A 606 7.72 14.25 -0.22
N MET A 607 7.96 14.34 1.08
CA MET A 607 9.31 14.54 1.64
C MET A 607 10.21 13.35 1.31
N LEU A 608 11.53 13.51 1.45
CA LEU A 608 12.50 12.46 1.17
C LEU A 608 13.29 12.07 2.42
N GLY A 609 13.59 10.79 2.51
CA GLY A 609 14.47 10.19 3.51
C GLY A 609 15.12 8.94 2.92
N VAL A 610 15.66 8.09 3.79
CA VAL A 610 16.28 6.82 3.44
C VAL A 610 15.38 5.68 3.94
N ASN A 611 15.11 4.65 3.12
CA ASN A 611 14.38 3.43 3.52
C ASN A 611 15.31 2.40 4.19
N GLY A 612 14.74 1.26 4.60
CA GLY A 612 15.50 0.14 5.15
C GLY A 612 16.51 -0.48 4.17
N GLU A 613 16.29 -0.34 2.86
CA GLU A 613 17.22 -0.79 1.83
C GLU A 613 18.43 0.16 1.65
N GLY A 614 18.45 1.32 2.31
CA GLY A 614 19.55 2.29 2.21
C GLY A 614 19.40 3.27 1.05
N ARG A 615 18.21 3.40 0.47
CA ARG A 615 17.91 4.21 -0.71
C ARG A 615 16.99 5.39 -0.39
N ILE A 616 17.17 6.47 -1.15
CA ILE A 616 16.36 7.68 -1.05
C ILE A 616 14.96 7.37 -1.55
N THR A 617 13.98 7.61 -0.69
CA THR A 617 12.59 7.17 -0.81
C THR A 617 11.62 8.31 -0.44
N PRO A 618 10.37 8.32 -0.94
CA PRO A 618 9.30 9.15 -0.38
C PRO A 618 8.98 8.79 1.07
N LEU A 619 8.71 9.82 1.87
CA LEU A 619 8.17 9.68 3.21
C LEU A 619 6.70 10.08 3.25
N ALA A 620 5.93 9.36 4.05
CA ALA A 620 4.56 9.70 4.42
C ALA A 620 4.40 9.63 5.95
N PRO A 621 3.47 10.36 6.56
CA PRO A 621 3.21 10.24 7.99
C PRO A 621 2.92 8.79 8.38
N GLY A 622 3.70 8.28 9.33
CA GLY A 622 3.47 7.01 9.99
C GLY A 622 2.54 7.21 11.19
N CYS A 623 2.95 6.72 12.36
CA CYS A 623 2.23 7.00 13.60
C CYS A 623 2.69 8.35 14.17
N GLN A 624 1.85 9.39 14.08
CA GLN A 624 2.12 10.73 14.64
C GLN A 624 1.05 11.16 15.68
N PRO A 625 0.83 10.41 16.77
CA PRO A 625 -0.24 10.73 17.71
C PRO A 625 0.12 11.88 18.68
N SER A 626 -0.79 12.83 18.82
CA SER A 626 -0.96 13.66 20.02
C SER A 626 -2.09 13.04 20.83
N VAL A 627 -1.79 12.62 22.06
CA VAL A 627 -2.66 11.76 22.86
C VAL A 627 -3.32 12.55 23.98
N THR A 628 -4.64 12.45 24.07
CA THR A 628 -5.44 12.91 25.20
C THR A 628 -6.07 11.70 25.88
N ILE A 629 -5.86 11.54 27.18
CA ILE A 629 -6.42 10.44 27.97
C ILE A 629 -7.31 11.04 29.04
N ILE A 630 -8.58 10.63 29.06
CA ILE A 630 -9.52 11.03 30.11
C ILE A 630 -9.70 9.85 31.06
N GLY A 631 -9.44 10.07 32.35
CA GLY A 631 -9.55 9.06 33.40
C GLY A 631 -10.99 8.66 33.68
N ALA A 632 -11.16 7.60 34.45
CA ALA A 632 -12.49 7.12 34.86
C ALA A 632 -13.28 8.13 35.71
N ASP A 633 -12.58 9.07 36.37
CA ASP A 633 -13.16 10.16 37.14
C ASP A 633 -13.71 11.32 36.28
N GLY A 634 -13.42 11.34 34.97
CA GLY A 634 -13.74 12.46 34.09
C GLY A 634 -12.62 13.47 33.93
N GLU A 635 -11.55 13.36 34.73
CA GLU A 635 -10.44 14.30 34.69
C GLU A 635 -9.41 13.87 33.64
N PRO A 636 -8.78 14.82 32.93
CA PRO A 636 -7.73 14.50 31.99
C PRO A 636 -6.48 13.98 32.71
N ILE A 637 -5.98 12.82 32.30
CA ILE A 637 -4.67 12.27 32.68
C ILE A 637 -3.58 12.92 31.81
N LEU A 638 -3.83 12.99 30.49
CA LEU A 638 -2.99 13.68 29.52
C LEU A 638 -3.87 14.51 28.59
N VAL A 639 -3.36 15.66 28.14
CA VAL A 639 -3.98 16.49 27.11
C VAL A 639 -2.93 16.82 26.06
N ASN A 640 -3.25 16.52 24.80
CA ASN A 640 -2.39 16.79 23.64
C ASN A 640 -0.92 16.36 23.83
N HIS A 641 -0.68 15.23 24.49
CA HIS A 641 0.65 14.80 24.87
C HIS A 641 1.31 14.01 23.74
N ILE A 642 2.57 14.33 23.44
CA ILE A 642 3.42 13.54 22.55
C ILE A 642 4.52 12.90 23.40
N PHE A 643 4.54 11.57 23.42
CA PHE A 643 5.58 10.83 24.13
C PHE A 643 6.95 11.04 23.48
N LYS A 644 8.02 10.75 24.23
CA LYS A 644 9.39 10.79 23.71
C LYS A 644 10.00 9.39 23.66
N THR A 645 10.88 9.18 22.69
CA THR A 645 11.73 8.00 22.63
C THR A 645 12.80 8.04 23.73
N LYS A 646 13.48 6.92 23.97
CA LYS A 646 14.61 6.88 24.90
C LYS A 646 15.77 7.76 24.40
N GLY A 647 16.38 8.52 25.30
CA GLY A 647 17.58 9.31 25.01
C GLY A 647 18.70 8.53 24.33
N GLY A 648 19.35 9.15 23.35
CA GLY A 648 20.43 8.56 22.55
C GLY A 648 19.96 7.61 21.43
N ALA A 649 18.67 7.30 21.32
CA ALA A 649 18.13 6.56 20.17
C ALA A 649 18.22 7.43 18.90
N GLU A 650 18.53 6.83 17.75
CA GLU A 650 18.55 7.54 16.44
C GLU A 650 19.46 8.77 16.36
N GLY A 651 20.47 8.87 17.22
CA GLY A 651 21.30 10.08 17.30
C GLY A 651 20.60 11.27 17.94
N SER A 652 19.50 11.04 18.67
CA SER A 652 18.86 12.03 19.54
C SER A 652 19.73 12.39 20.74
N GLY A 653 19.44 13.54 21.35
CA GLY A 653 20.07 13.96 22.61
C GLY A 653 19.65 13.10 23.81
N GLU A 654 20.11 13.49 25.00
CA GLU A 654 19.81 12.77 26.26
C GLU A 654 18.31 12.68 26.57
N ASP A 655 17.51 13.64 26.08
CA ASP A 655 16.06 13.70 26.27
C ASP A 655 15.25 12.90 25.24
N GLY A 656 15.90 12.28 24.25
CA GLY A 656 15.24 11.58 23.15
C GLY A 656 14.62 12.53 22.12
N THR A 657 13.90 11.97 21.16
CA THR A 657 13.09 12.70 20.17
C THR A 657 11.60 12.52 20.46
N LEU A 658 10.75 13.34 19.85
CA LEU A 658 9.32 13.05 19.84
C LEU A 658 9.10 11.67 19.22
N ALA A 659 8.30 10.83 19.89
CA ALA A 659 7.91 9.50 19.43
C ALA A 659 6.85 9.61 18.32
N LEU A 660 7.21 10.32 17.26
CA LEU A 660 6.44 10.46 16.03
C LEU A 660 7.24 9.76 14.92
N ASP A 661 6.54 9.18 13.96
CA ASP A 661 7.17 8.47 12.85
C ASP A 661 6.77 9.08 11.50
N MET A 662 7.78 9.32 10.66
CA MET A 662 7.62 9.43 9.22
C MET A 662 8.08 8.14 8.57
N SER A 663 7.19 7.49 7.83
CA SER A 663 7.45 6.19 7.25
C SER A 663 7.95 6.28 5.81
N PRO A 664 9.09 5.65 5.47
CA PRO A 664 9.44 5.25 4.11
C PRO A 664 8.27 4.55 3.42
N THR A 665 7.88 5.01 2.23
CA THR A 665 6.64 4.57 1.60
C THR A 665 6.72 4.57 0.07
N GLN A 666 6.28 3.47 -0.53
CA GLN A 666 5.87 3.40 -1.94
C GLN A 666 4.39 3.87 -2.01
N PRO A 667 4.07 5.06 -2.58
CA PRO A 667 2.71 5.62 -2.50
C PRO A 667 1.65 4.99 -3.41
N HIS A 668 2.07 4.16 -4.36
CA HIS A 668 1.27 3.50 -5.39
C HIS A 668 0.53 4.49 -6.30
N THR A 669 1.25 5.52 -6.74
CA THR A 669 0.76 6.61 -7.59
C THR A 669 1.66 6.83 -8.80
N MET A 670 2.18 5.74 -9.36
CA MET A 670 3.20 5.76 -10.40
C MET A 670 2.66 6.35 -11.68
N THR A 671 3.41 7.28 -12.27
CA THR A 671 3.10 7.87 -13.58
C THR A 671 4.24 7.70 -14.56
N LYS A 672 3.91 7.79 -15.86
CA LYS A 672 4.92 7.77 -16.94
C LYS A 672 5.91 8.92 -16.80
N ASN A 673 5.43 10.07 -16.37
CA ASN A 673 6.26 11.25 -16.14
C ASN A 673 6.81 11.22 -14.72
N ALA A 674 8.11 11.46 -14.61
CA ALA A 674 8.74 11.74 -13.33
C ALA A 674 8.23 13.08 -12.73
N ARG A 675 8.39 13.27 -11.42
CA ARG A 675 8.26 14.59 -10.77
C ARG A 675 9.36 15.55 -11.22
N SER A 676 9.11 16.85 -11.09
CA SER A 676 10.04 17.89 -11.56
C SER A 676 11.34 17.89 -10.74
N CYS A 677 12.45 18.37 -11.31
CA CYS A 677 13.73 18.45 -10.59
C CYS A 677 13.61 19.35 -9.35
N GLU A 678 12.84 20.43 -9.47
CA GLU A 678 12.59 21.45 -8.44
C GLU A 678 11.88 20.85 -7.23
N SER A 679 10.98 19.88 -7.44
CA SER A 679 10.28 19.19 -6.35
C SER A 679 11.22 18.50 -5.35
N CYS A 680 12.46 18.21 -5.76
CA CYS A 680 13.51 17.61 -4.92
C CYS A 680 14.60 18.61 -4.56
N HIS A 681 15.10 19.33 -5.57
CA HIS A 681 16.33 20.12 -5.47
C HIS A 681 16.09 21.56 -5.02
N ALA A 682 14.85 22.04 -5.08
CA ALA A 682 14.47 23.41 -4.68
C ALA A 682 13.31 23.40 -3.67
N SER A 683 13.23 22.34 -2.85
CA SER A 683 12.12 22.12 -1.91
C SER A 683 12.67 21.84 -0.52
N ASP A 684 12.46 22.78 0.41
CA ASP A 684 12.82 22.62 1.83
C ASP A 684 12.12 21.41 2.45
N LYS A 685 10.87 21.18 2.06
CA LYS A 685 10.12 19.99 2.46
C LYS A 685 10.80 18.71 1.99
N ALA A 686 11.29 18.65 0.75
CA ALA A 686 12.00 17.46 0.26
C ALA A 686 13.29 17.19 1.04
N LEU A 687 13.91 18.22 1.61
CA LEU A 687 15.13 18.12 2.42
C LEU A 687 14.88 17.73 3.88
N GLY A 688 13.62 17.73 4.35
CA GLY A 688 13.28 17.40 5.73
C GLY A 688 12.84 18.59 6.59
N TYR A 689 12.88 19.81 6.06
CA TYR A 689 12.60 21.04 6.82
C TYR A 689 11.10 21.36 6.94
N GLY A 690 10.24 20.47 6.44
CA GLY A 690 8.80 20.61 6.48
C GLY A 690 8.25 21.71 5.56
N ILE A 691 6.99 22.06 5.77
CA ILE A 691 6.34 23.19 5.12
C ILE A 691 6.48 24.45 5.97
N GLY A 692 6.79 25.58 5.34
CA GLY A 692 6.83 26.87 6.02
C GLY A 692 5.44 27.46 6.30
N GLY A 693 5.37 28.41 7.23
CA GLY A 693 4.19 29.28 7.42
C GLY A 693 3.21 28.88 8.52
N THR A 694 3.46 27.80 9.27
CA THR A 694 2.67 27.46 10.46
C THR A 694 3.20 28.20 11.70
N ARG A 695 2.27 28.57 12.61
CA ARG A 695 2.63 29.10 13.93
C ARG A 695 3.06 27.93 14.83
N PRO A 696 3.95 28.16 15.81
CA PRO A 696 4.28 27.15 16.83
C PRO A 696 3.00 26.58 17.47
N LEU A 697 2.93 25.26 17.61
CA LEU A 697 1.78 24.55 18.17
C LEU A 697 1.93 24.30 19.67
N ASP A 698 3.05 24.70 20.26
CA ASP A 698 3.39 24.56 21.69
C ASP A 698 2.73 25.61 22.58
N LYS A 699 1.91 26.51 22.01
CA LYS A 699 1.21 27.58 22.73
C LYS A 699 -0.26 27.61 22.37
N ASP A 700 -1.07 28.00 23.33
CA ASP A 700 -2.49 28.27 23.11
C ASP A 700 -2.65 29.42 22.10
N ILE A 701 -3.56 29.22 21.16
CA ILE A 701 -3.92 30.20 20.16
C ILE A 701 -5.32 30.72 20.47
N TYR A 702 -5.40 31.99 20.81
CA TYR A 702 -6.64 32.73 20.99
C TYR A 702 -7.00 33.45 19.69
N VAL A 703 -8.31 33.58 19.44
CA VAL A 703 -8.86 34.38 18.34
C VAL A 703 -10.06 35.12 18.91
N ASP A 704 -9.85 36.38 19.28
CA ASP A 704 -10.87 37.20 19.91
C ASP A 704 -10.67 38.69 19.58
N LEU A 705 -11.51 39.58 20.11
CA LEU A 705 -11.32 41.02 20.01
C LEU A 705 -10.03 41.44 20.72
N GLU A 706 -9.09 42.00 19.96
CA GLU A 706 -7.77 42.40 20.42
C GLU A 706 -7.54 43.91 20.25
N THR A 707 -6.68 44.49 21.09
CA THR A 707 -6.10 45.83 20.86
C THR A 707 -5.09 45.79 19.70
N ILE A 708 -4.61 46.95 19.26
CA ILE A 708 -3.54 47.01 18.25
C ILE A 708 -2.24 46.32 18.71
N ASP A 709 -2.07 46.18 20.03
CA ASP A 709 -0.92 45.52 20.67
C ASP A 709 -1.18 44.02 20.94
N LYS A 710 -2.29 43.47 20.41
CA LYS A 710 -2.73 42.06 20.56
C LYS A 710 -3.13 41.65 21.98
N GLU A 711 -3.53 42.60 22.80
CA GLU A 711 -4.12 42.28 24.10
C GLU A 711 -5.60 41.89 23.91
N ILE A 712 -5.98 40.72 24.40
CA ILE A 712 -7.37 40.25 24.35
C ILE A 712 -8.24 41.13 25.26
N ILE A 713 -9.26 41.75 24.68
CA ILE A 713 -10.17 42.67 25.37
C ILE A 713 -11.19 41.92 26.25
N PRO A 714 -11.83 40.82 25.79
CA PRO A 714 -12.79 40.10 26.62
C PRO A 714 -12.13 39.32 27.75
N ASN A 715 -12.63 39.50 28.98
CA ASN A 715 -12.21 38.69 30.14
C ASN A 715 -12.72 37.22 30.09
N ARG A 716 -13.66 36.92 29.18
CA ARG A 716 -14.21 35.57 28.96
C ARG A 716 -13.79 35.10 27.58
N THR A 717 -12.52 34.75 27.47
CA THR A 717 -11.94 34.22 26.24
C THR A 717 -11.62 32.74 26.42
N TRP A 718 -11.59 31.99 25.31
CA TRP A 718 -11.20 30.59 25.28
C TRP A 718 -10.17 30.37 24.17
N PRO A 719 -9.19 29.47 24.37
CA PRO A 719 -8.27 29.12 23.31
C PRO A 719 -9.03 28.44 22.17
N GLN A 720 -8.82 28.93 20.95
CA GLN A 720 -9.37 28.31 19.74
C GLN A 720 -8.62 27.03 19.38
N LEU A 721 -7.32 26.99 19.71
CA LEU A 721 -6.47 25.80 19.63
C LEU A 721 -5.65 25.73 20.91
N ASN A 722 -5.73 24.61 21.62
CA ASN A 722 -4.88 24.36 22.78
C ASN A 722 -3.46 23.96 22.35
N ALA A 723 -2.49 24.29 23.21
CA ALA A 723 -1.12 23.88 23.03
C ALA A 723 -0.96 22.35 22.92
N ILE A 724 0.06 21.96 22.16
CA ILE A 724 0.63 20.62 22.08
C ILE A 724 2.07 20.74 22.60
N PRO A 725 2.32 20.43 23.88
CA PRO A 725 3.63 20.61 24.48
C PRO A 725 4.74 19.93 23.66
N ASN A 726 5.87 20.62 23.51
CA ASN A 726 7.04 20.20 22.72
C ASN A 726 6.85 20.18 21.18
N MET A 727 5.75 20.74 20.66
CA MET A 727 5.50 20.87 19.21
C MET A 727 5.71 22.31 18.73
N ASP A 728 6.94 22.81 18.78
CA ASP A 728 7.30 24.16 18.35
C ASP A 728 7.49 24.30 16.83
N THR A 729 7.43 23.18 16.10
CA THR A 729 7.54 23.11 14.64
C THR A 729 6.32 22.47 13.96
N ASP A 730 6.28 22.53 12.63
CA ASP A 730 5.28 21.84 11.80
C ASP A 730 5.40 20.31 11.90
N TRP A 731 4.28 19.58 11.77
CA TRP A 731 4.23 18.10 11.75
C TRP A 731 5.06 17.45 10.64
N SER A 732 5.36 18.19 9.58
CA SER A 732 6.16 17.71 8.44
C SER A 732 7.65 17.97 8.59
N ARG A 733 8.11 18.65 9.65
CA ARG A 733 9.52 18.94 9.87
C ARG A 733 10.16 17.81 10.66
N ILE A 734 11.09 17.09 10.04
CA ILE A 734 11.76 15.91 10.64
C ILE A 734 13.17 16.18 11.11
N VAL A 735 13.77 17.28 10.67
CA VAL A 735 15.17 17.57 10.91
C VAL A 735 15.42 19.08 11.01
N THR A 736 16.41 19.47 11.80
CA THR A 736 16.91 20.83 11.90
C THR A 736 17.99 21.12 10.83
N GLU A 737 18.35 22.38 10.66
CA GLU A 737 19.36 22.83 9.70
C GLU A 737 20.76 22.27 9.99
N ASP A 738 21.09 22.04 11.27
CA ASP A 738 22.33 21.38 11.72
C ASP A 738 22.25 19.85 11.67
N GLY A 739 21.08 19.29 11.33
CA GLY A 739 20.90 17.87 11.05
C GLY A 739 20.45 17.03 12.24
N GLN A 740 19.98 17.65 13.33
CA GLN A 740 19.39 16.92 14.46
C GLN A 740 18.00 16.40 14.08
N PRO A 741 17.68 15.14 14.39
CA PRO A 741 16.34 14.60 14.19
C PRO A 741 15.35 15.25 15.16
N LEU A 742 14.15 15.58 14.68
CA LEU A 742 13.04 16.06 15.50
C LEU A 742 12.03 14.95 15.81
N MET A 743 12.01 13.92 14.96
CA MET A 743 11.20 12.72 15.11
C MET A 743 11.84 11.57 14.33
N THR A 744 11.30 10.36 14.48
CA THR A 744 11.79 9.16 13.81
C THR A 744 11.42 9.14 12.34
N VAL A 745 12.33 8.62 11.51
CA VAL A 745 12.06 8.28 10.11
C VAL A 745 12.24 6.78 9.93
N GLY A 746 11.15 6.03 10.08
CA GLY A 746 11.13 4.58 9.94
C GLY A 746 11.78 3.85 11.12
N HIS A 747 10.98 3.52 12.12
CA HIS A 747 11.40 2.80 13.33
C HIS A 747 11.63 1.27 13.15
N HIS A 748 11.67 0.75 11.91
CA HIS A 748 11.79 -0.69 11.66
C HIS A 748 13.21 -1.16 11.32
N PHE A 749 13.94 -0.39 10.50
CA PHE A 749 15.21 -0.81 9.91
C PHE A 749 16.33 0.14 10.30
N LYS A 750 17.56 -0.37 10.43
CA LYS A 750 18.70 0.43 10.91
C LYS A 750 19.08 1.58 9.98
N LEU A 751 18.88 1.38 8.67
CA LEU A 751 19.22 2.39 7.65
C LEU A 751 18.13 3.42 7.42
N SER A 752 16.93 3.23 7.98
CA SER A 752 15.86 4.22 7.83
C SER A 752 16.22 5.47 8.62
N ARG A 753 16.22 6.62 7.94
CA ARG A 753 16.58 7.91 8.55
C ARG A 753 16.17 9.09 7.68
N ALA A 754 16.16 10.27 8.28
CA ALA A 754 16.21 11.51 7.52
C ALA A 754 17.49 11.58 6.66
N LEU A 755 17.46 12.41 5.62
CA LEU A 755 18.69 12.75 4.90
C LEU A 755 19.71 13.35 5.88
N ASN A 756 21.00 13.14 5.65
CA ASN A 756 22.05 13.81 6.42
C ASN A 756 22.46 15.15 5.77
N ASN A 757 23.30 15.93 6.44
CA ASN A 757 23.73 17.25 5.93
C ASN A 757 24.50 17.15 4.60
N GLU A 758 25.29 16.09 4.40
CA GLU A 758 26.06 15.90 3.17
C GLU A 758 25.12 15.61 1.98
N GLU A 759 24.12 14.75 2.19
CA GLU A 759 23.08 14.43 1.21
C GLU A 759 22.26 15.69 0.87
N ARG A 760 21.80 16.43 1.89
CA ARG A 760 21.10 17.71 1.69
C ARG A 760 21.93 18.72 0.92
N ALA A 761 23.22 18.87 1.24
CA ALA A 761 24.10 19.79 0.52
C ALA A 761 24.29 19.36 -0.95
N LYS A 762 24.40 18.06 -1.21
CA LYS A 762 24.46 17.51 -2.58
C LYS A 762 23.15 17.71 -3.32
N MET A 763 22.00 17.71 -2.65
CA MET A 763 20.69 17.87 -3.28
C MET A 763 20.26 19.32 -3.46
N ASN A 764 20.54 20.21 -2.51
CA ASN A 764 19.99 21.55 -2.48
C ASN A 764 20.54 22.43 -3.63
N ARG A 765 19.63 23.03 -4.39
CA ARG A 765 19.87 23.97 -5.49
C ARG A 765 19.08 25.27 -5.33
N ALA A 766 18.50 25.54 -4.15
CA ALA A 766 17.66 26.70 -3.86
C ALA A 766 18.34 28.09 -4.04
N GLY A 767 19.67 28.13 -4.25
CA GLY A 767 20.43 29.36 -4.57
C GLY A 767 20.79 29.55 -6.05
N THR A 768 20.31 28.69 -6.96
CA THR A 768 20.74 28.72 -8.37
C THR A 768 20.32 30.02 -9.07
N CYS A 769 19.11 30.52 -8.80
CA CYS A 769 18.63 31.79 -9.35
C CYS A 769 19.51 32.96 -8.90
N THR A 770 19.84 33.01 -7.59
CA THR A 770 20.68 34.08 -7.04
C THR A 770 22.10 34.07 -7.63
N ALA A 771 22.66 32.91 -8.00
CA ALA A 771 23.98 32.84 -8.61
C ALA A 771 24.06 33.62 -9.94
N CYS A 772 23.02 33.55 -10.76
CA CYS A 772 22.95 34.28 -12.04
C CYS A 772 22.50 35.74 -11.87
N HIS A 773 21.69 36.04 -10.85
CA HIS A 773 21.10 37.36 -10.65
C HIS A 773 21.85 38.24 -9.63
N LYS A 774 22.93 37.74 -9.00
CA LYS A 774 23.65 38.39 -7.90
C LYS A 774 24.10 39.82 -8.19
N GLU A 775 24.59 40.07 -9.41
CA GLU A 775 25.19 41.36 -9.82
C GLU A 775 24.19 42.32 -10.48
N ILE A 776 22.91 41.92 -10.60
CA ILE A 776 21.87 42.78 -11.19
C ILE A 776 21.55 43.98 -10.29
N PRO A 777 21.35 43.82 -8.96
CA PRO A 777 21.05 44.95 -8.07
C PRO A 777 22.20 45.96 -7.96
N THR A 778 23.44 45.52 -8.18
CA THR A 778 24.66 46.34 -8.10
C THR A 778 25.04 46.96 -9.46
N GLU A 779 24.26 46.70 -10.51
CA GLU A 779 24.43 47.25 -11.85
C GLU A 779 25.85 47.12 -12.43
N SER A 780 26.48 45.94 -12.27
CA SER A 780 27.83 45.74 -12.81
C SER A 780 27.90 46.13 -14.30
N LEU A 781 28.98 46.79 -14.74
CA LEU A 781 29.08 47.33 -16.10
C LEU A 781 28.79 46.27 -17.18
N ALA A 782 29.28 45.04 -16.97
CA ALA A 782 29.09 43.93 -17.89
C ALA A 782 27.62 43.49 -17.96
N THR A 783 26.95 43.33 -16.81
CA THR A 783 25.55 42.91 -16.74
C THR A 783 24.61 44.00 -17.25
N SER A 784 24.89 45.27 -16.95
CA SER A 784 24.11 46.43 -17.39
C SER A 784 24.19 46.62 -18.91
N LEU A 785 25.38 46.47 -19.51
CA LEU A 785 25.55 46.50 -20.97
C LEU A 785 24.79 45.36 -21.65
N LEU A 786 24.91 44.13 -21.13
CA LEU A 786 24.18 42.96 -21.63
C LEU A 786 22.66 43.17 -21.57
N HIS A 787 22.15 43.68 -20.45
CA HIS A 787 20.72 43.96 -20.29
C HIS A 787 20.23 45.05 -21.26
N HIS A 788 21.01 46.13 -21.44
CA HIS A 788 20.71 47.18 -22.41
C HIS A 788 20.67 46.62 -23.83
N VAL A 789 21.69 45.88 -24.27
CA VAL A 789 21.72 45.25 -25.60
C VAL A 789 20.55 44.29 -25.78
N ALA A 790 20.25 43.46 -24.78
CA ALA A 790 19.12 42.52 -24.85
C ALA A 790 17.78 43.24 -24.98
N LYS A 791 17.59 44.39 -24.30
CA LYS A 791 16.38 45.21 -24.39
C LYS A 791 16.16 45.76 -25.80
N TYR A 792 17.19 46.32 -26.43
CA TYR A 792 17.08 46.93 -27.76
C TYR A 792 17.11 45.93 -28.91
N THR A 793 17.63 44.72 -28.68
CA THR A 793 17.62 43.63 -29.67
C THR A 793 16.43 42.69 -29.53
N GLY A 794 15.55 42.89 -28.54
CA GLY A 794 14.39 42.02 -28.28
C GLY A 794 14.77 40.63 -27.76
N GLN A 795 15.96 40.49 -27.16
CA GLN A 795 16.51 39.23 -26.65
C GLN A 795 16.25 39.00 -25.16
N ILE A 796 15.45 39.85 -24.51
CA ILE A 796 15.01 39.60 -23.12
C ILE A 796 14.07 38.39 -23.14
N PRO A 797 14.39 37.30 -22.41
CA PRO A 797 13.51 36.15 -22.32
C PRO A 797 12.21 36.51 -21.61
N VAL A 798 11.07 36.24 -22.25
CA VAL A 798 9.72 36.44 -21.72
C VAL A 798 9.03 35.13 -21.30
N THR A 799 9.49 34.00 -21.83
CA THR A 799 9.02 32.66 -21.44
C THR A 799 10.09 31.85 -20.70
N ALA A 800 9.66 30.83 -19.95
CA ALA A 800 10.57 29.90 -19.28
C ALA A 800 11.53 29.22 -20.27
N ASP A 801 11.05 28.80 -21.44
CA ASP A 801 11.88 28.15 -22.46
C ASP A 801 12.93 29.09 -23.05
N GLN A 802 12.59 30.37 -23.25
CA GLN A 802 13.56 31.37 -23.70
C GLN A 802 14.63 31.62 -22.65
N HIS A 803 14.23 31.65 -21.36
CA HIS A 803 15.16 31.80 -20.25
C HIS A 803 16.09 30.59 -20.14
N ALA A 804 15.54 29.36 -20.18
CA ALA A 804 16.31 28.12 -20.16
C ALA A 804 17.26 28.02 -21.36
N GLY A 805 16.81 28.41 -22.55
CA GLY A 805 17.63 28.47 -23.76
C GLY A 805 18.78 29.46 -23.66
N LEU A 806 18.59 30.60 -22.99
CA LEU A 806 19.67 31.55 -22.71
C LEU A 806 20.70 30.96 -21.74
N VAL A 807 20.24 30.36 -20.64
CA VAL A 807 21.12 29.70 -19.66
C VAL A 807 21.93 28.59 -20.33
N HIS A 808 21.29 27.74 -21.14
CA HIS A 808 21.98 26.67 -21.88
C HIS A 808 23.07 27.23 -22.80
N LYS A 809 22.79 28.31 -23.56
CA LYS A 809 23.81 28.96 -24.42
C LYS A 809 24.97 29.51 -23.61
N ILE A 810 24.72 30.13 -22.46
CA ILE A 810 25.76 30.66 -21.57
C ILE A 810 26.66 29.52 -21.08
N VAL A 811 26.06 28.41 -20.66
CA VAL A 811 26.80 27.21 -20.21
C VAL A 811 27.68 26.68 -21.34
N LEU A 812 27.14 26.50 -22.55
CA LEU A 812 27.91 26.02 -23.70
C LEU A 812 29.04 26.97 -24.08
N PHE A 813 28.77 28.28 -24.13
CA PHE A 813 29.78 29.29 -24.47
C PHE A 813 30.90 29.32 -23.43
N SER A 814 30.56 29.23 -22.14
CA SER A 814 31.55 29.14 -21.07
C SER A 814 32.39 27.86 -21.17
N ALA A 815 31.75 26.70 -21.40
CA ALA A 815 32.45 25.42 -21.54
C ALA A 815 33.44 25.42 -22.71
N TRP A 816 33.01 25.87 -23.89
CA TRP A 816 33.87 25.99 -25.06
C TRP A 816 34.96 27.05 -24.88
N GLY A 817 34.65 28.17 -24.22
CA GLY A 817 35.62 29.20 -23.87
C GLY A 817 36.72 28.67 -22.95
N GLN A 818 36.36 27.90 -21.92
CA GLN A 818 37.32 27.26 -21.02
C GLN A 818 38.19 26.24 -21.75
N LEU A 819 37.61 25.41 -22.63
CA LEU A 819 38.38 24.49 -23.48
C LEU A 819 39.34 25.26 -24.40
N ALA A 820 38.87 26.31 -25.06
CA ALA A 820 39.70 27.14 -25.93
C ALA A 820 40.87 27.75 -25.16
N ILE A 821 40.67 28.27 -23.94
CA ILE A 821 41.75 28.76 -23.08
C ILE A 821 42.71 27.62 -22.73
N ALA A 822 42.21 26.47 -22.28
CA ALA A 822 43.04 25.34 -21.89
C ALA A 822 43.93 24.81 -23.03
N PHE A 823 43.46 24.85 -24.29
CA PHE A 823 44.23 24.40 -25.46
C PHE A 823 45.06 25.51 -26.12
N CYS A 824 44.52 26.73 -26.25
CA CYS A 824 45.20 27.83 -26.93
C CYS A 824 46.29 28.46 -26.07
N THR A 825 46.12 28.55 -24.75
CA THR A 825 47.13 29.17 -23.88
C THR A 825 48.49 28.45 -23.89
N PRO A 826 48.57 27.11 -23.83
CA PRO A 826 49.82 26.38 -24.03
C PRO A 826 50.42 26.60 -25.43
N ILE A 827 49.59 26.61 -26.48
CA ILE A 827 50.04 26.82 -27.86
C ILE A 827 50.62 28.23 -28.03
N VAL A 828 49.93 29.25 -27.54
CA VAL A 828 50.41 30.64 -27.54
C VAL A 828 51.66 30.78 -26.68
N GLY A 829 51.75 30.07 -25.55
CA GLY A 829 52.96 29.99 -24.72
C GLY A 829 54.15 29.38 -25.46
N ILE A 830 53.94 28.29 -26.20
CA ILE A 830 54.96 27.63 -27.03
C ILE A 830 55.39 28.54 -28.19
N ILE A 831 54.44 29.19 -28.87
CA ILE A 831 54.72 30.15 -29.94
C ILE A 831 55.49 31.36 -29.40
N GLY A 832 55.07 31.90 -28.26
CA GLY A 832 55.74 33.00 -27.58
C GLY A 832 57.15 32.63 -27.13
N PHE A 833 57.34 31.44 -26.56
CA PHE A 833 58.65 30.94 -26.14
C PHE A 833 59.58 30.65 -27.32
N THR A 834 59.06 30.06 -28.41
CA THR A 834 59.84 29.82 -29.63
C THR A 834 60.21 31.13 -30.33
N TRP A 835 59.31 32.11 -30.36
CA TRP A 835 59.60 33.46 -30.85
C TRP A 835 60.65 34.17 -30.00
N TRP A 836 60.52 34.15 -28.67
CA TRP A 836 61.51 34.70 -27.75
C TRP A 836 62.89 34.03 -27.90
N ARG A 837 62.92 32.70 -28.01
CA ARG A 837 64.16 31.94 -28.19
C ARG A 837 64.83 32.22 -29.54
N ARG A 838 64.07 32.44 -30.61
CA ARG A 838 64.59 32.90 -31.91
C ARG A 838 65.18 34.30 -31.81
N ARG A 839 64.50 35.22 -31.11
CA ARG A 839 64.96 36.60 -30.94
C ARG A 839 66.26 36.68 -30.12
N LYS A 840 66.36 35.92 -29.03
CA LYS A 840 67.58 35.83 -28.20
C LYS A 840 68.76 35.17 -28.93
N LYS A 841 68.50 34.39 -29.98
CA LYS A 841 69.54 33.82 -30.85
C LYS A 841 70.06 34.83 -31.87
N ASN A 842 69.21 35.76 -32.32
CA ASN A 842 69.60 36.87 -33.19
C ASN A 842 70.35 37.99 -32.41
N ASP A 843 69.97 38.28 -31.16
CA ASP A 843 70.70 39.26 -30.31
C ASP A 843 72.12 38.79 -29.92
N LYS A 844 72.45 37.50 -30.11
CA LYS A 844 73.81 36.97 -29.94
C LYS A 844 74.63 36.96 -31.23
N GLY A 845 74.08 37.44 -32.34
CA GLY A 845 74.76 37.56 -33.64
C GLY A 845 75.33 38.94 -33.96
N GLU A 846 75.21 39.92 -33.05
CA GLU A 846 75.76 41.29 -33.22
C GLU A 846 76.97 41.57 -32.31
N VAL A 847 77.61 40.52 -31.78
CA VAL A 847 78.94 40.62 -31.15
C VAL A 847 79.86 39.58 -31.77
N GLU A 848 80.24 39.81 -33.02
CA GLU A 848 81.46 39.27 -33.65
C GLU A 848 82.19 40.38 -34.39
#